data_AF-A0A955C330-F1
#
_entry.id   AF-A0A955C330-F1
#
_cell.length_a   1.000
_cell.length_b   1.000
_cell.length_c   1.000
_cell.angle_alpha   90.00
_cell.angle_beta   90.00
_cell.angle_gamma   90.00
#
_symmetry.space_group_name_H-M   'P 1'
#
loop_
_entity.id
_entity.type
_entity.pdbx_description
1 polymer ?
#
loop_
_entity_poly.entity_id
_entity_poly.type
_entity_poly.pdbx_seq_one_letter_code
_entity_poly.pdbx_strand_id
1 'polypeptide(L)'
;MLHVAVEDWPFRRLLSLLTSNYFAPAWPEWLDGRAAADAERLIRHLQVPRGSEELLKELQRCGGRDDEFGAAAGRALQFLTRLRQCFERLPPHAAPSQWAATFDELADEFGMFANAEDDRLPAVDGDRRGWQRLQELLVRADQQRAWLGDDAHALDLAGAIELVEELLAIETLPASADATGCVRILSAEAARTLEIPVLFFAGLSERSFPAPARDSQLYSEAEMAALKSSEVPFVDRQERNCEEMLLFYEVLSRATRQLVLSYPALDEAAHPHSPSSYLLEVERAAGAGAIEVQKEIQLSPVPTDGQPLGPADLRTLAVAEACEGKADLLSAVLHDEGEHAACPTLAESLRANLARQRGDSFGTFEGVFASPQAAEALEARFGAQHPWSPSRLEGYAYCPFQFFSQHVLRLAPLDDLVLETDYLGRGGLLHDVLADVHREINEQCGRPASPVEVGESDFLQCFSTVLDKQLRARAAIGLEAALREIDRRTLLDWANGYYQQHEKYDRKFQDLPAPCKPAHFEVRFGPRRGAENAWEDPLSRDEPLELDLGRERIAIIGRIDRIDTSEIAGQRLFNLLDYKTGRSQSLKSAMVADGTALQLPLYALAARDLLSAEREAHPWLAAYWYVRDGGTKSRFQFGQLAADLIEPTAEWKAIEQQAVERVGKIVAGLRAGEFPMACRDLQCTSQCDFRTVCRVHQTRALEKQWPPPAPPDQDESTAEDDD
;
A
#
# COMPACT_ATOMS: atom_id res chain seq x y z
N MET A 1 -3.31 -14.54 19.07
CA MET A 1 -3.08 -13.90 20.38
C MET A 1 -1.82 -14.42 21.05
N LEU A 2 -1.76 -15.68 21.50
CA LEU A 2 -0.66 -16.21 22.33
C LEU A 2 0.74 -16.09 21.70
N HIS A 3 0.84 -16.25 20.38
CA HIS A 3 2.09 -16.04 19.65
C HIS A 3 2.67 -14.61 19.80
N VAL A 4 1.85 -13.58 20.05
CA VAL A 4 2.34 -12.22 20.34
C VAL A 4 3.15 -12.19 21.63
N ALA A 5 2.72 -12.95 22.65
CA ALA A 5 3.42 -13.04 23.92
C ALA A 5 4.70 -13.89 23.81
N VAL A 6 4.60 -15.09 23.23
CA VAL A 6 5.74 -16.04 23.18
C VAL A 6 6.86 -15.54 22.26
N GLU A 7 6.51 -14.86 21.17
CA GLU A 7 7.47 -14.30 20.22
C GLU A 7 7.83 -12.84 20.55
N ASP A 8 7.51 -12.31 21.74
CA ASP A 8 7.83 -10.94 22.19
C ASP A 8 7.51 -9.84 21.14
N TRP A 9 6.22 -9.71 20.85
CA TRP A 9 5.63 -8.66 20.00
C TRP A 9 6.25 -8.55 18.61
N PRO A 10 6.20 -9.60 17.77
CA PRO A 10 6.54 -9.47 16.36
C PRO A 10 5.62 -8.46 15.67
N PHE A 11 6.19 -7.58 14.85
CA PHE A 11 5.49 -6.48 14.18
C PHE A 11 4.12 -6.89 13.60
N ARG A 12 4.09 -7.90 12.72
CA ARG A 12 2.86 -8.32 12.03
C ARG A 12 1.85 -8.99 12.95
N ARG A 13 2.30 -9.81 13.90
CA ARG A 13 1.40 -10.51 14.83
C ARG A 13 0.76 -9.52 15.83
N LEU A 14 1.52 -8.52 16.29
CA LEU A 14 0.99 -7.46 17.14
C LEU A 14 -0.08 -6.66 16.39
N LEU A 15 0.21 -6.20 15.16
CA LEU A 15 -0.79 -5.51 14.35
C LEU A 15 -2.05 -6.36 14.13
N SER A 16 -1.90 -7.64 13.76
CA SER A 16 -3.03 -8.55 13.58
C SER A 16 -3.89 -8.73 14.84
N LEU A 17 -3.30 -8.63 16.04
CA LEU A 17 -4.04 -8.66 17.29
C LEU A 17 -4.82 -7.35 17.48
N LEU A 18 -4.17 -6.20 17.31
CA LEU A 18 -4.76 -4.88 17.52
C LEU A 18 -5.91 -4.56 16.55
N THR A 19 -5.87 -5.12 15.34
CA THR A 19 -6.90 -4.95 14.31
C THR A 19 -7.93 -6.09 14.27
N SER A 20 -7.86 -7.04 15.20
CA SER A 20 -8.79 -8.17 15.25
C SER A 20 -10.18 -7.72 15.71
N ASN A 21 -11.23 -8.20 15.04
CA ASN A 21 -12.61 -7.99 15.49
C ASN A 21 -12.90 -8.66 16.85
N TYR A 22 -12.07 -9.62 17.26
CA TYR A 22 -12.13 -10.29 18.57
C TYR A 22 -11.20 -9.63 19.61
N PHE A 23 -10.73 -8.40 19.37
CA PHE A 23 -9.96 -7.64 20.36
C PHE A 23 -10.69 -6.33 20.64
N ALA A 24 -11.51 -6.34 21.69
CA ALA A 24 -12.35 -5.22 22.10
C ALA A 24 -12.39 -5.14 23.65
N PRO A 25 -11.23 -4.89 24.29
CA PRO A 25 -11.16 -4.91 25.74
C PRO A 25 -11.97 -3.77 26.36
N ALA A 26 -12.57 -4.01 27.53
CA ALA A 26 -13.27 -2.99 28.33
C ALA A 26 -12.31 -2.06 29.10
N TRP A 27 -11.09 -1.87 28.60
CA TRP A 27 -10.06 -1.06 29.26
C TRP A 27 -10.37 0.44 29.11
N PRO A 28 -10.21 1.26 30.16
CA PRO A 28 -10.31 2.71 30.04
C PRO A 28 -9.39 3.29 28.96
N GLU A 29 -8.22 2.68 28.77
CA GLU A 29 -7.23 3.05 27.77
C GLU A 29 -7.65 2.72 26.34
N TRP A 30 -8.63 1.83 26.13
CA TRP A 30 -9.05 1.40 24.79
C TRP A 30 -9.67 2.53 23.98
N LEU A 31 -10.42 3.42 24.66
CA LEU A 31 -11.04 4.62 24.08
C LEU A 31 -11.84 4.31 22.81
N ASP A 32 -12.71 3.29 22.87
CA ASP A 32 -13.52 2.80 21.74
C ASP A 32 -12.69 2.51 20.49
N GLY A 33 -11.50 1.92 20.66
CA GLY A 33 -10.58 1.54 19.59
C GLY A 33 -9.62 2.64 19.14
N ARG A 34 -9.76 3.87 19.63
CA ARG A 34 -8.84 4.97 19.26
C ARG A 34 -7.40 4.69 19.68
N ALA A 35 -7.18 4.08 20.83
CA ALA A 35 -5.82 3.76 21.28
C ALA A 35 -5.17 2.63 20.48
N ALA A 36 -5.94 1.63 20.00
CA ALA A 36 -5.43 0.66 19.01
C ALA A 36 -4.99 1.36 17.74
N ALA A 37 -5.84 2.25 17.21
CA ALA A 37 -5.54 2.92 15.95
C ALA A 37 -4.27 3.80 16.07
N ASP A 38 -4.12 4.51 17.19
CA ASP A 38 -2.89 5.24 17.50
C ASP A 38 -1.69 4.30 17.65
N ALA A 39 -1.85 3.17 18.35
CA ALA A 39 -0.80 2.17 18.52
C ALA A 39 -0.38 1.53 17.19
N GLU A 40 -1.33 1.12 16.35
CA GLU A 40 -1.06 0.60 15.00
C GLU A 40 -0.27 1.62 14.18
N ARG A 41 -0.74 2.88 14.13
CA ARG A 41 -0.07 3.94 13.38
C ARG A 41 1.36 4.15 13.86
N LEU A 42 1.58 4.16 15.18
CA LEU A 42 2.89 4.37 15.77
C LEU A 42 3.82 3.16 15.61
N ILE A 43 3.32 1.93 15.73
CA ILE A 43 4.09 0.71 15.46
C ILE A 43 4.61 0.75 14.02
N ARG A 44 3.74 1.06 13.05
CA ARG A 44 4.10 1.23 11.65
C ARG A 44 5.12 2.36 11.46
N HIS A 45 4.98 3.48 12.16
CA HIS A 45 5.93 4.57 12.04
C HIS A 45 7.31 4.26 12.66
N LEU A 46 7.34 3.60 13.82
CA LEU A 46 8.57 3.32 14.57
C LEU A 46 9.38 2.16 13.98
N GLN A 47 8.76 1.31 13.14
CA GLN A 47 9.43 0.24 12.40
C GLN A 47 10.24 -0.72 13.31
N VAL A 48 9.78 -0.93 14.54
CA VAL A 48 10.38 -1.87 15.50
C VAL A 48 9.98 -3.30 15.08
N PRO A 49 10.92 -4.15 14.61
CA PRO A 49 10.55 -5.46 14.05
C PRO A 49 9.97 -6.44 15.09
N ARG A 50 10.49 -6.35 16.32
CA ARG A 50 10.19 -7.23 17.46
C ARG A 50 10.66 -6.55 18.75
N GLY A 51 10.02 -6.87 19.87
CA GLY A 51 10.49 -6.50 21.21
C GLY A 51 9.57 -5.51 21.90
N SER A 52 8.84 -5.98 22.91
CA SER A 52 7.91 -5.15 23.67
C SER A 52 8.62 -4.03 24.44
N GLU A 53 9.79 -4.31 25.02
CA GLU A 53 10.56 -3.32 25.78
C GLU A 53 11.10 -2.19 24.88
N GLU A 54 11.64 -2.53 23.71
CA GLU A 54 12.17 -1.56 22.76
C GLU A 54 11.06 -0.66 22.21
N LEU A 55 9.93 -1.25 21.82
CA LEU A 55 8.78 -0.49 21.33
C LEU A 55 8.25 0.50 22.38
N LEU A 56 8.13 0.07 23.64
CA LEU A 56 7.65 0.94 24.71
C LEU A 56 8.63 2.08 25.03
N LYS A 57 9.94 1.83 24.99
CA LYS A 57 10.97 2.88 25.14
C LYS A 57 10.86 3.92 24.04
N GLU A 58 10.66 3.50 22.80
CA GLU A 58 10.50 4.41 21.67
C GLU A 58 9.22 5.24 21.74
N LEU A 59 8.11 4.63 22.15
CA LEU A 59 6.85 5.35 22.42
C LEU A 59 7.01 6.36 23.56
N GLN A 60 7.70 6.00 24.63
CA GLN A 60 7.99 6.91 25.74
C GLN A 60 8.83 8.11 25.29
N ARG A 61 9.83 7.89 24.43
CA ARG A 61 10.64 8.97 23.83
C ARG A 61 9.78 9.91 22.97
N CYS A 62 8.83 9.37 22.23
CA CYS A 62 7.91 10.13 21.39
C CYS A 62 6.86 10.92 22.19
N GLY A 63 6.44 10.41 23.35
CA GLY A 63 5.42 11.02 24.21
C GLY A 63 5.82 12.37 24.82
N GLY A 64 7.10 12.77 24.76
CA GLY A 64 7.58 14.07 25.22
C GLY A 64 7.34 15.23 24.24
N ARG A 65 6.67 15.01 23.12
CA ARG A 65 6.36 16.04 22.11
C ARG A 65 5.04 16.73 22.43
N ASP A 66 5.02 18.07 22.36
CA ASP A 66 3.82 18.89 22.55
C ASP A 66 2.96 19.00 21.26
N ASP A 67 2.71 17.86 20.59
CA ASP A 67 1.90 17.78 19.37
C ASP A 67 0.94 16.56 19.39
N GLU A 68 0.06 16.45 18.39
CA GLU A 68 -0.90 15.31 18.29
C GLU A 68 -0.17 13.96 18.17
N PHE A 69 1.06 13.96 17.66
CA PHE A 69 1.89 12.76 17.57
C PHE A 69 2.35 12.31 18.96
N GLY A 70 2.84 13.24 19.80
CA GLY A 70 3.18 12.98 21.20
C GLY A 70 1.97 12.56 22.04
N ALA A 71 0.82 13.21 21.84
CA ALA A 71 -0.43 12.82 22.51
C ALA A 71 -0.88 11.40 22.12
N ALA A 72 -0.80 11.04 20.84
CA ALA A 72 -1.06 9.68 20.37
C ALA A 72 -0.05 8.67 20.94
N ALA A 73 1.23 9.04 21.00
CA ALA A 73 2.28 8.20 21.59
C ALA A 73 2.03 7.94 23.08
N GLY A 74 1.56 8.94 23.83
CA GLY A 74 1.13 8.76 25.22
C GLY A 74 -0.04 7.78 25.37
N ARG A 75 -1.08 7.91 24.54
CA ARG A 75 -2.23 6.97 24.53
C ARG A 75 -1.80 5.54 24.19
N ALA A 76 -1.04 5.38 23.11
CA ALA A 76 -0.51 4.09 22.69
C ALA A 76 0.40 3.46 23.75
N LEU A 77 1.25 4.25 24.43
CA LEU A 77 2.13 3.77 25.49
C LEU A 77 1.33 3.20 26.68
N GLN A 78 0.31 3.92 27.15
CA GLN A 78 -0.55 3.46 28.25
C GLN A 78 -1.28 2.16 27.86
N PHE A 79 -1.90 2.16 26.68
CA PHE A 79 -2.62 1.01 26.15
C PHE A 79 -1.72 -0.22 25.96
N LEU A 80 -0.55 -0.06 25.33
CA LEU A 80 0.38 -1.17 25.10
C LEU A 80 1.05 -1.64 26.40
N THR A 81 1.28 -0.75 27.36
CA THR A 81 1.75 -1.15 28.69
C THR A 81 0.71 -2.02 29.40
N ARG A 82 -0.58 -1.69 29.29
CA ARG A 82 -1.67 -2.55 29.78
C ARG A 82 -1.67 -3.90 29.08
N LEU A 83 -1.52 -3.93 27.76
CA LEU A 83 -1.41 -5.18 26.99
C LEU A 83 -0.22 -6.04 27.47
N ARG A 84 0.95 -5.43 27.71
CA ARG A 84 2.14 -6.12 28.22
C ARG A 84 1.89 -6.73 29.60
N GLN A 85 1.27 -5.98 30.51
CA GLN A 85 0.90 -6.46 31.85
C GLN A 85 -0.06 -7.66 31.80
N CYS A 86 -0.89 -7.78 30.76
CA CYS A 86 -1.74 -8.96 30.57
C CYS A 86 -0.90 -10.20 30.29
N PHE A 87 0.10 -10.10 29.43
CA PHE A 87 0.98 -11.22 29.11
C PHE A 87 1.98 -11.55 30.23
N GLU A 88 2.43 -10.57 31.01
CA GLU A 88 3.32 -10.79 32.16
C GLU A 88 2.63 -11.55 33.32
N ARG A 89 1.29 -11.60 33.34
CA ARG A 89 0.52 -12.39 34.32
C ARG A 89 0.41 -13.87 33.96
N LEU A 90 0.81 -14.28 32.74
CA LEU A 90 0.76 -15.68 32.34
C LEU A 90 1.73 -16.52 33.19
N PRO A 91 1.32 -17.72 33.64
CA PRO A 91 2.18 -18.58 34.44
C PRO A 91 3.39 -19.04 33.61
N PRO A 92 4.58 -19.17 34.22
CA PRO A 92 5.76 -19.63 33.50
C PRO A 92 5.64 -21.08 33.05
N HIS A 93 5.01 -21.91 33.89
CA HIS A 93 4.64 -23.30 33.59
C HIS A 93 3.30 -23.61 34.25
N ALA A 94 2.41 -24.29 33.56
CA ALA A 94 1.11 -24.70 34.07
C ALA A 94 0.63 -26.00 33.43
N ALA A 95 -0.25 -26.73 34.11
CA ALA A 95 -0.93 -27.89 33.53
C ALA A 95 -1.91 -27.43 32.42
N PRO A 96 -2.26 -28.29 31.44
CA PRO A 96 -3.21 -27.91 30.38
C PRO A 96 -4.56 -27.38 30.92
N SER A 97 -5.09 -27.93 32.01
CA SER A 97 -6.32 -27.44 32.66
C SER A 97 -6.20 -26.02 33.22
N GLN A 98 -5.02 -25.67 33.77
CA GLN A 98 -4.71 -24.34 34.28
C GLN A 98 -4.48 -23.34 33.13
N TRP A 99 -3.87 -23.79 32.04
CA TRP A 99 -3.77 -23.00 30.81
C TRP A 99 -5.14 -22.68 30.21
N ALA A 100 -6.07 -23.64 30.24
CA ALA A 100 -7.46 -23.41 29.85
C ALA A 100 -8.06 -22.21 30.61
N ALA A 101 -8.05 -22.26 31.94
CA ALA A 101 -8.54 -21.17 32.79
C ALA A 101 -7.84 -19.83 32.52
N THR A 102 -6.50 -19.86 32.36
CA THR A 102 -5.71 -18.66 32.05
C THR A 102 -6.09 -18.05 30.70
N PHE A 103 -6.33 -18.88 29.68
CA PHE A 103 -6.74 -18.41 28.36
C PHE A 103 -8.15 -17.84 28.38
N ASP A 104 -9.05 -18.41 29.19
CA ASP A 104 -10.42 -17.91 29.38
C ASP A 104 -10.41 -16.53 30.04
N GLU A 105 -9.66 -16.37 31.13
CA GLU A 105 -9.47 -15.06 31.79
C GLU A 105 -8.88 -14.01 30.82
N LEU A 106 -7.91 -14.42 30.00
CA LEU A 106 -7.31 -13.53 29.01
C LEU A 106 -8.28 -13.16 27.88
N ALA A 107 -9.10 -14.11 27.41
CA ALA A 107 -10.11 -13.87 26.38
C ALA A 107 -11.20 -12.91 26.88
N ASP A 108 -11.64 -13.06 28.13
CA ASP A 108 -12.57 -12.14 28.80
C ASP A 108 -11.96 -10.75 28.93
N GLU A 109 -10.70 -10.65 29.39
CA GLU A 109 -10.02 -9.36 29.54
C GLU A 109 -9.79 -8.64 28.20
N PHE A 110 -9.62 -9.39 27.11
CA PHE A 110 -9.48 -8.85 25.75
C PHE A 110 -10.83 -8.58 25.08
N GLY A 111 -11.94 -8.92 25.75
CA GLY A 111 -13.30 -8.73 25.22
C GLY A 111 -13.56 -9.56 23.96
N MET A 112 -12.99 -10.76 23.88
CA MET A 112 -13.03 -11.62 22.68
C MET A 112 -14.44 -11.81 22.13
N PHE A 113 -15.41 -11.92 23.02
CA PHE A 113 -16.83 -12.08 22.68
C PHE A 113 -17.70 -10.95 23.25
N ALA A 114 -17.15 -9.77 23.53
CA ALA A 114 -17.90 -8.65 24.10
C ALA A 114 -18.90 -8.04 23.10
N ASN A 115 -18.55 -7.99 21.81
CA ASN A 115 -19.40 -7.47 20.73
C ASN A 115 -20.37 -8.53 20.15
N ALA A 116 -20.44 -9.71 20.78
CA ALA A 116 -21.22 -10.86 20.32
C ALA A 116 -22.73 -10.75 20.58
N GLU A 117 -23.19 -9.75 21.34
CA GLU A 117 -24.58 -9.61 21.76
C GLU A 117 -25.54 -9.15 20.64
N ASP A 118 -25.04 -8.82 19.45
CA ASP A 118 -25.91 -8.62 18.29
C ASP A 118 -26.31 -10.00 17.73
N ASP A 119 -27.37 -10.57 18.32
CA ASP A 119 -28.02 -11.88 18.10
C ASP A 119 -28.36 -12.25 16.62
N ARG A 120 -27.89 -11.47 15.63
CA ARG A 120 -28.23 -11.59 14.21
C ARG A 120 -27.17 -12.30 13.36
N LEU A 121 -26.03 -12.71 13.93
CA LEU A 121 -24.95 -13.37 13.20
C LEU A 121 -24.70 -14.81 13.70
N PRO A 122 -25.19 -15.85 13.01
CA PRO A 122 -24.98 -17.27 13.36
C PRO A 122 -23.52 -17.69 13.55
N ALA A 123 -22.57 -16.94 12.99
CA ALA A 123 -21.14 -17.20 13.09
C ALA A 123 -20.63 -17.11 14.54
N VAL A 124 -21.14 -16.17 15.34
CA VAL A 124 -20.62 -15.86 16.67
C VAL A 124 -20.95 -16.95 17.70
N ASP A 125 -22.12 -17.59 17.58
CA ASP A 125 -22.48 -18.75 18.40
C ASP A 125 -21.60 -19.97 18.07
N GLY A 126 -21.25 -20.15 16.80
CA GLY A 126 -20.28 -21.17 16.38
C GLY A 126 -18.91 -20.98 17.02
N ASP A 127 -18.40 -19.75 17.01
CA ASP A 127 -17.09 -19.43 17.60
C ASP A 127 -17.07 -19.64 19.11
N ARG A 128 -18.15 -19.27 19.83
CA ARG A 128 -18.27 -19.49 21.27
C ARG A 128 -18.27 -20.98 21.61
N ARG A 129 -19.00 -21.80 20.83
CA ARG A 129 -18.99 -23.26 20.99
C ARG A 129 -17.59 -23.84 20.70
N GLY A 130 -16.91 -23.33 19.69
CA GLY A 130 -15.51 -23.68 19.39
C GLY A 130 -14.58 -23.37 20.56
N TRP A 131 -14.71 -22.19 21.15
CA TRP A 131 -13.94 -21.79 22.33
C TRP A 131 -14.19 -22.70 23.53
N GLN A 132 -15.46 -22.94 23.88
CA GLN A 132 -15.83 -23.85 24.97
C GLN A 132 -15.28 -25.26 24.73
N ARG A 133 -15.32 -25.75 23.49
CA ARG A 133 -14.78 -27.06 23.16
C ARG A 133 -13.27 -27.12 23.35
N LEU A 134 -12.53 -26.09 22.94
CA LEU A 134 -11.09 -26.00 23.19
C LEU A 134 -10.76 -26.05 24.69
N GLN A 135 -11.51 -25.30 25.50
CA GLN A 135 -11.38 -25.31 26.96
C GLN A 135 -11.59 -26.72 27.55
N GLU A 136 -12.64 -27.42 27.12
CA GLU A 136 -12.89 -28.81 27.53
C GLU A 136 -11.76 -29.76 27.12
N LEU A 137 -11.20 -29.59 25.91
CA LEU A 137 -10.13 -30.45 25.40
C LEU A 137 -8.85 -30.30 26.22
N LEU A 138 -8.47 -29.08 26.60
CA LEU A 138 -7.33 -28.84 27.45
C LEU A 138 -7.49 -29.49 28.83
N VAL A 139 -8.69 -29.39 29.43
CA VAL A 139 -9.00 -30.07 30.70
C VAL A 139 -8.95 -31.59 30.54
N ARG A 140 -9.47 -32.15 29.44
CA ARG A 140 -9.43 -33.59 29.18
C ARG A 140 -8.02 -34.11 28.92
N ALA A 141 -7.19 -33.33 28.22
CA ALA A 141 -5.80 -33.69 27.97
C ALA A 141 -5.02 -33.85 29.28
N ASP A 142 -5.28 -32.97 30.25
CA ASP A 142 -4.71 -33.06 31.60
C ASP A 142 -5.21 -34.30 32.36
N GLN A 143 -6.54 -34.52 32.37
CA GLN A 143 -7.15 -35.70 33.01
C GLN A 143 -6.64 -37.03 32.43
N GLN A 144 -6.44 -37.10 31.12
CA GLN A 144 -5.95 -38.29 30.44
C GLN A 144 -4.49 -38.60 30.83
N ARG A 145 -3.66 -37.57 31.00
CA ARG A 145 -2.27 -37.75 31.46
C ARG A 145 -2.20 -38.18 32.92
N ALA A 146 -3.02 -37.59 33.78
CA ALA A 146 -3.15 -38.03 35.15
C ALA A 146 -3.57 -39.51 35.24
N TRP A 147 -4.51 -39.93 34.37
CA TRP A 147 -4.90 -41.34 34.28
C TRP A 147 -3.75 -42.27 33.84
N LEU A 148 -2.83 -41.80 33.00
CA LEU A 148 -1.63 -42.54 32.58
C LEU A 148 -0.51 -42.53 33.64
N GLY A 149 -0.68 -41.85 34.78
CA GLY A 149 0.33 -41.70 35.82
C GLY A 149 1.43 -40.70 35.47
N ASP A 150 1.17 -39.79 34.53
CA ASP A 150 2.06 -38.72 34.09
C ASP A 150 1.63 -37.36 34.71
N ASP A 151 1.58 -37.32 36.04
CA ASP A 151 1.01 -36.21 36.84
C ASP A 151 1.85 -34.91 36.82
N ALA A 152 3.04 -34.91 36.19
CA ALA A 152 4.05 -33.85 36.35
C ALA A 152 4.25 -32.97 35.10
N HIS A 153 3.31 -32.96 34.15
CA HIS A 153 3.52 -32.28 32.87
C HIS A 153 3.05 -30.82 32.86
N ALA A 154 3.80 -29.96 33.54
CA ALA A 154 3.63 -28.51 33.41
C ALA A 154 4.25 -28.05 32.08
N LEU A 155 3.43 -27.43 31.23
CA LEU A 155 3.83 -26.83 29.96
C LEU A 155 4.20 -25.38 30.17
N ASP A 156 5.26 -24.91 29.53
CA ASP A 156 5.44 -23.48 29.29
C ASP A 156 4.45 -22.98 28.24
N LEU A 157 4.44 -21.67 27.99
CA LEU A 157 3.51 -21.08 27.02
C LEU A 157 3.71 -21.63 25.60
N ALA A 158 4.94 -21.94 25.20
CA ALA A 158 5.22 -22.49 23.87
C ALA A 158 4.64 -23.90 23.71
N GLY A 159 4.88 -24.78 24.68
CA GLY A 159 4.29 -26.13 24.69
C GLY A 159 2.77 -26.11 24.82
N ALA A 160 2.19 -25.13 25.52
CA ALA A 160 0.74 -24.94 25.57
C ALA A 160 0.16 -24.53 24.19
N ILE A 161 0.86 -23.66 23.44
CA ILE A 161 0.47 -23.28 22.08
C ILE A 161 0.54 -24.49 21.14
N GLU A 162 1.63 -25.27 21.19
CA GLU A 162 1.78 -26.49 20.40
C GLU A 162 0.63 -27.47 20.68
N LEU A 163 0.30 -27.71 21.95
CA LEU A 163 -0.83 -28.56 22.33
C LEU A 163 -2.16 -28.02 21.80
N VAL A 164 -2.40 -26.71 21.87
CA VAL A 164 -3.62 -26.09 21.31
C VAL A 164 -3.68 -26.31 19.79
N GLU A 165 -2.59 -26.09 19.07
CA GLU A 165 -2.53 -26.29 17.62
C GLU A 165 -2.76 -27.77 17.24
N GLU A 166 -2.21 -28.72 17.99
CA GLU A 166 -2.46 -30.15 17.82
C GLU A 166 -3.93 -30.52 18.08
N LEU A 167 -4.52 -30.04 19.18
CA LEU A 167 -5.92 -30.29 19.51
C LEU A 167 -6.86 -29.72 18.45
N LEU A 168 -6.59 -28.51 17.96
CA LEU A 168 -7.37 -27.87 16.91
C LEU A 168 -7.24 -28.58 15.55
N ALA A 169 -6.11 -29.25 15.29
CA ALA A 169 -5.93 -30.03 14.06
C ALA A 169 -6.73 -31.34 14.05
N ILE A 170 -7.09 -31.87 15.22
CA ILE A 170 -7.76 -33.17 15.37
C ILE A 170 -9.27 -32.99 15.65
N GLU A 171 -9.65 -31.95 16.36
CA GLU A 171 -11.04 -31.75 16.77
C GLU A 171 -11.93 -31.25 15.62
N THR A 172 -13.11 -31.86 15.49
CA THR A 172 -14.18 -31.37 14.62
C THR A 172 -15.39 -30.97 15.46
N LEU A 173 -15.90 -29.75 15.26
CA LEU A 173 -17.11 -29.30 15.94
C LEU A 173 -18.35 -29.94 15.28
N PRO A 174 -19.27 -30.53 16.07
CA PRO A 174 -20.52 -31.02 15.53
C PRO A 174 -21.38 -29.86 15.00
N ALA A 175 -22.04 -30.08 13.86
CA ALA A 175 -23.00 -29.12 13.32
C ALA A 175 -24.12 -28.87 14.33
N SER A 176 -24.59 -27.62 14.43
CA SER A 176 -25.75 -27.28 15.27
C SER A 176 -27.02 -27.87 14.65
N ALA A 177 -27.80 -28.56 15.49
CA ALA A 177 -29.17 -29.08 15.32
C ALA A 177 -29.65 -29.50 13.92
N ASP A 178 -30.17 -30.73 13.84
CA ASP A 178 -30.91 -31.26 12.69
C ASP A 178 -32.20 -30.42 12.47
N ALA A 179 -32.13 -29.40 11.62
CA ALA A 179 -33.25 -28.50 11.35
C ALA A 179 -34.26 -29.13 10.37
N THR A 180 -35.54 -29.10 10.71
CA THR A 180 -36.61 -29.50 9.80
C THR A 180 -36.76 -28.50 8.65
N GLY A 181 -36.93 -28.99 7.42
CA GLY A 181 -37.12 -28.13 6.25
C GLY A 181 -35.84 -27.74 5.51
N CYS A 182 -34.68 -28.30 5.90
CA CYS A 182 -33.40 -28.06 5.25
C CYS A 182 -32.95 -29.23 4.36
N VAL A 183 -32.11 -28.94 3.36
CA VAL A 183 -31.38 -29.98 2.59
C VAL A 183 -30.29 -30.57 3.48
N ARG A 184 -30.23 -31.90 3.57
CA ARG A 184 -29.21 -32.62 4.37
C ARG A 184 -27.97 -32.89 3.51
N ILE A 185 -26.82 -32.40 3.95
CA ILE A 185 -25.52 -32.71 3.37
C ILE A 185 -24.85 -33.75 4.26
N LEU A 186 -24.65 -34.95 3.72
CA LEU A 186 -24.17 -36.12 4.47
C LEU A 186 -23.05 -36.81 3.71
N SER A 187 -22.20 -37.55 4.43
CA SER A 187 -21.25 -38.47 3.79
C SER A 187 -21.99 -39.67 3.18
N ALA A 188 -21.34 -40.36 2.24
CA ALA A 188 -21.89 -41.57 1.62
C ALA A 188 -22.24 -42.65 2.68
N GLU A 189 -21.38 -42.81 3.69
CA GLU A 189 -21.54 -43.77 4.78
C GLU A 189 -22.74 -43.46 5.68
N ALA A 190 -23.05 -42.17 5.89
CA ALA A 190 -24.22 -41.75 6.63
C ALA A 190 -25.51 -41.86 5.79
N ALA A 191 -25.43 -41.59 4.49
CA ALA A 191 -26.59 -41.65 3.59
C ALA A 191 -27.12 -43.07 3.38
N ARG A 192 -26.26 -44.10 3.40
CA ARG A 192 -26.62 -45.50 3.07
C ARG A 192 -27.73 -46.13 3.94
N THR A 193 -28.06 -45.54 5.08
CA THR A 193 -29.09 -46.05 6.01
C THR A 193 -30.43 -45.33 5.89
N LEU A 194 -30.53 -44.32 5.03
CA LEU A 194 -31.71 -43.46 4.90
C LEU A 194 -32.56 -43.82 3.69
N GLU A 195 -33.85 -43.49 3.73
CA GLU A 195 -34.68 -43.43 2.52
C GLU A 195 -34.77 -41.98 2.05
N ILE A 196 -34.36 -41.72 0.81
CA ILE A 196 -34.14 -40.36 0.31
C ILE A 196 -35.00 -40.15 -0.95
N PRO A 197 -36.03 -39.29 -0.92
CA PRO A 197 -36.84 -39.02 -2.12
C PRO A 197 -36.01 -38.51 -3.30
N VAL A 198 -35.16 -37.51 -3.06
CA VAL A 198 -34.28 -36.92 -4.08
C VAL A 198 -32.86 -36.93 -3.54
N LEU A 199 -31.98 -37.74 -4.14
CA LEU A 199 -30.58 -37.88 -3.74
C LEU A 199 -29.67 -37.22 -4.77
N PHE A 200 -28.87 -36.25 -4.31
CA PHE A 200 -27.75 -35.72 -5.05
C PHE A 200 -26.46 -36.38 -4.55
N PHE A 201 -25.86 -37.22 -5.38
CA PHE A 201 -24.55 -37.82 -5.10
C PHE A 201 -23.47 -37.01 -5.83
N ALA A 202 -22.81 -36.13 -5.08
CA ALA A 202 -21.76 -35.24 -5.56
C ALA A 202 -20.36 -35.80 -5.34
N GLY A 203 -19.38 -35.25 -6.06
CA GLY A 203 -17.97 -35.62 -5.92
C GLY A 203 -17.61 -36.98 -6.53
N LEU A 204 -18.36 -37.45 -7.52
CA LEU A 204 -18.12 -38.73 -8.21
C LEU A 204 -17.02 -38.63 -9.25
N SER A 205 -15.84 -38.22 -8.82
CA SER A 205 -14.67 -38.07 -9.67
C SER A 205 -13.54 -39.05 -9.32
N GLU A 206 -12.60 -39.21 -10.24
CA GLU A 206 -11.38 -40.00 -10.00
C GLU A 206 -10.67 -39.50 -8.72
N ARG A 207 -10.29 -40.42 -7.83
CA ARG A 207 -9.68 -40.16 -6.50
C ARG A 207 -10.57 -39.55 -5.42
N SER A 208 -11.78 -39.08 -5.74
CA SER A 208 -12.75 -38.62 -4.75
C SER A 208 -13.65 -39.77 -4.29
N PHE A 209 -14.23 -40.48 -5.27
CA PHE A 209 -15.10 -41.63 -4.98
C PHE A 209 -14.96 -42.70 -6.10
N PRO A 210 -14.46 -43.91 -5.82
CA PRO A 210 -14.02 -44.38 -4.51
C PRO A 210 -12.78 -43.64 -4.02
N ALA A 211 -12.68 -43.44 -2.71
CA ALA A 211 -11.50 -42.84 -2.12
C ALA A 211 -10.31 -43.81 -2.28
N PRO A 212 -9.12 -43.34 -2.70
CA PRO A 212 -7.95 -44.19 -2.78
C PRO A 212 -7.64 -44.72 -1.37
N ALA A 213 -7.36 -46.02 -1.29
CA ALA A 213 -6.93 -46.64 -0.04
C ALA A 213 -5.70 -45.88 0.50
N ARG A 214 -5.82 -45.33 1.72
CA ARG A 214 -4.67 -44.77 2.42
C ARG A 214 -3.79 -45.92 2.88
N ASP A 215 -2.52 -45.87 2.50
CA ASP A 215 -1.54 -46.82 3.03
C ASP A 215 -1.51 -46.71 4.56
N SER A 216 -1.45 -47.85 5.24
CA SER A 216 -1.28 -47.87 6.69
C SER A 216 0.07 -47.25 7.04
N GLN A 217 0.06 -46.26 7.94
CA GLN A 217 1.28 -45.60 8.40
C GLN A 217 2.12 -46.48 9.35
N LEU A 218 1.55 -47.60 9.84
CA LEU A 218 2.19 -48.51 10.79
C LEU A 218 2.61 -49.85 10.16
N TYR A 219 1.91 -50.30 9.12
CA TYR A 219 2.12 -51.61 8.51
C TYR A 219 2.16 -51.50 7.00
N SER A 220 3.16 -52.13 6.37
CA SER A 220 3.20 -52.30 4.92
C SER A 220 2.12 -53.25 4.42
N GLU A 221 1.77 -53.19 3.13
CA GLU A 221 0.84 -54.13 2.50
C GLU A 221 1.28 -55.60 2.70
N ALA A 222 2.59 -55.87 2.66
CA ALA A 222 3.15 -57.20 2.87
C ALA A 222 2.94 -57.70 4.31
N GLU A 223 3.11 -56.83 5.30
CA GLU A 223 2.88 -57.17 6.71
C GLU A 223 1.39 -57.40 6.99
N MET A 224 0.50 -56.56 6.44
CA MET A 224 -0.95 -56.77 6.56
C MET A 224 -1.38 -58.11 5.94
N ALA A 225 -0.86 -58.47 4.76
CA ALA A 225 -1.14 -59.75 4.13
C ALA A 225 -0.63 -60.95 4.97
N ALA A 226 0.56 -60.84 5.57
CA ALA A 226 1.12 -61.86 6.44
C ALA A 226 0.29 -62.03 7.74
N LEU A 227 -0.13 -60.92 8.35
CA LEU A 227 -0.99 -60.92 9.54
C LEU A 227 -2.37 -61.52 9.22
N LYS A 228 -2.95 -61.18 8.07
CA LYS A 228 -4.19 -61.76 7.58
C LYS A 228 -4.09 -63.27 7.36
N SER A 229 -2.97 -63.74 6.80
CA SER A 229 -2.70 -65.18 6.67
C SER A 229 -2.56 -65.91 8.02
N SER A 230 -2.32 -65.16 9.09
CA SER A 230 -2.27 -65.64 10.48
C SER A 230 -3.61 -65.49 11.22
N GLU A 231 -4.72 -65.39 10.48
CA GLU A 231 -6.10 -65.21 10.99
C GLU A 231 -6.34 -63.91 11.78
N VAL A 232 -5.46 -62.91 11.66
CA VAL A 232 -5.71 -61.56 12.21
C VAL A 232 -6.61 -60.80 11.23
N PRO A 233 -7.75 -60.24 11.67
CA PRO A 233 -8.73 -59.62 10.77
C PRO A 233 -8.24 -58.24 10.28
N PHE A 234 -7.39 -58.24 9.25
CA PHE A 234 -7.00 -57.05 8.49
C PHE A 234 -7.78 -56.97 7.18
N VAL A 235 -8.25 -55.76 6.84
CA VAL A 235 -8.89 -55.46 5.56
C VAL A 235 -7.80 -55.09 4.55
N ASP A 236 -7.64 -55.92 3.53
CA ASP A 236 -6.69 -55.66 2.46
C ASP A 236 -7.25 -54.68 1.41
N ARG A 237 -6.39 -54.27 0.47
CA ARG A 237 -6.77 -53.31 -0.58
C ARG A 237 -7.91 -53.80 -1.47
N GLN A 238 -7.98 -55.10 -1.74
CA GLN A 238 -9.01 -55.67 -2.60
C GLN A 238 -10.37 -55.67 -1.88
N GLU A 239 -10.39 -56.05 -0.60
CA GLU A 239 -11.60 -55.98 0.23
C GLU A 239 -12.10 -54.54 0.39
N ARG A 240 -11.22 -53.56 0.62
CA ARG A 240 -11.61 -52.15 0.65
C ARG A 240 -12.27 -51.70 -0.64
N ASN A 241 -11.72 -52.09 -1.80
CA ASN A 241 -12.33 -51.76 -3.09
C ASN A 241 -13.73 -52.39 -3.22
N CYS A 242 -13.92 -53.61 -2.72
CA CYS A 242 -15.24 -54.25 -2.67
C CYS A 242 -16.19 -53.52 -1.72
N GLU A 243 -15.73 -53.07 -0.56
CA GLU A 243 -16.50 -52.27 0.40
C GLU A 243 -16.92 -50.93 -0.18
N GLU A 244 -16.03 -50.23 -0.89
CA GLU A 244 -16.33 -48.97 -1.58
C GLU A 244 -17.38 -49.17 -2.69
N MET A 245 -17.28 -50.25 -3.45
CA MET A 245 -18.29 -50.60 -4.46
C MET A 245 -19.64 -50.95 -3.82
N LEU A 246 -19.63 -51.65 -2.68
CA LEU A 246 -20.84 -51.92 -1.91
C LEU A 246 -21.45 -50.62 -1.38
N LEU A 247 -20.66 -49.72 -0.82
CA LEU A 247 -21.10 -48.41 -0.35
C LEU A 247 -21.74 -47.61 -1.49
N PHE A 248 -21.10 -47.59 -2.67
CA PHE A 248 -21.64 -46.95 -3.87
C PHE A 248 -23.05 -47.48 -4.19
N TYR A 249 -23.19 -48.80 -4.24
CA TYR A 249 -24.46 -49.46 -4.52
C TYR A 249 -25.51 -49.20 -3.45
N GLU A 250 -25.13 -49.25 -2.17
CA GLU A 250 -26.01 -48.97 -1.04
C GLU A 250 -26.56 -47.54 -1.11
N VAL A 251 -25.70 -46.55 -1.37
CA VAL A 251 -26.10 -45.14 -1.50
C VAL A 251 -26.98 -44.93 -2.74
N LEU A 252 -26.58 -45.48 -3.89
CA LEU A 252 -27.32 -45.35 -5.15
C LEU A 252 -28.77 -45.89 -5.02
N SER A 253 -28.95 -46.96 -4.23
CA SER A 253 -30.26 -47.56 -3.97
C SER A 253 -31.13 -46.82 -2.93
N ARG A 254 -30.64 -45.73 -2.31
CA ARG A 254 -31.43 -44.95 -1.34
C ARG A 254 -32.42 -43.97 -1.97
N ALA A 255 -32.18 -43.60 -3.23
CA ALA A 255 -33.04 -42.70 -3.97
C ALA A 255 -34.39 -43.37 -4.30
N THR A 256 -35.50 -42.83 -3.81
CA THR A 256 -36.84 -43.41 -4.07
C THR A 256 -37.61 -42.74 -5.20
N ARG A 257 -37.26 -41.49 -5.57
CA ARG A 257 -37.90 -40.76 -6.68
C ARG A 257 -36.92 -40.24 -7.72
N GLN A 258 -35.80 -39.64 -7.30
CA GLN A 258 -34.82 -39.08 -8.22
C GLN A 258 -33.39 -39.24 -7.69
N LEU A 259 -32.48 -39.63 -8.58
CA LEU A 259 -31.05 -39.72 -8.34
C LEU A 259 -30.32 -38.78 -9.29
N VAL A 260 -29.49 -37.90 -8.74
CA VAL A 260 -28.62 -36.99 -9.51
C VAL A 260 -27.18 -37.33 -9.16
N LEU A 261 -26.39 -37.69 -10.18
CA LEU A 261 -24.97 -38.00 -10.03
C LEU A 261 -24.16 -36.84 -10.60
N SER A 262 -23.20 -36.33 -9.85
CA SER A 262 -22.40 -35.17 -10.27
C SER A 262 -20.92 -35.32 -9.95
N TYR A 263 -20.09 -34.76 -10.83
CA TYR A 263 -18.64 -34.70 -10.66
C TYR A 263 -18.12 -33.37 -11.23
N PRO A 264 -17.06 -32.79 -10.65
CA PRO A 264 -16.43 -31.60 -11.23
C PRO A 264 -15.74 -31.99 -12.53
N ALA A 265 -16.03 -31.27 -13.62
CA ALA A 265 -15.36 -31.48 -14.90
C ALA A 265 -13.97 -30.81 -14.97
N LEU A 266 -13.70 -29.86 -14.07
CA LEU A 266 -12.44 -29.12 -13.96
C LEU A 266 -11.99 -29.07 -12.50
N ASP A 267 -10.67 -29.08 -12.28
CA ASP A 267 -10.08 -28.77 -10.96
C ASP A 267 -9.97 -27.25 -10.71
N GLU A 268 -9.47 -26.86 -9.53
CA GLU A 268 -9.24 -25.44 -9.16
C GLU A 268 -8.26 -24.72 -10.10
N ALA A 269 -7.41 -25.46 -10.80
CA ALA A 269 -6.45 -24.95 -11.78
C ALA A 269 -6.98 -25.01 -13.23
N ALA A 270 -8.29 -25.30 -13.41
CA ALA A 270 -8.98 -25.45 -14.68
C ALA A 270 -8.44 -26.59 -15.58
N HIS A 271 -7.84 -27.63 -15.01
CA HIS A 271 -7.49 -28.85 -15.75
C HIS A 271 -8.68 -29.81 -15.82
N PRO A 272 -8.84 -30.58 -16.92
CA PRO A 272 -9.86 -31.60 -17.03
C PRO A 272 -9.77 -32.63 -15.91
N HIS A 273 -10.90 -32.82 -15.21
CA HIS A 273 -11.01 -33.74 -14.11
C HIS A 273 -11.88 -34.94 -14.52
N SER A 274 -11.36 -36.15 -14.36
CA SER A 274 -12.01 -37.38 -14.83
C SER A 274 -13.21 -37.76 -13.95
N PRO A 275 -14.30 -38.30 -14.55
CA PRO A 275 -15.38 -38.91 -13.78
C PRO A 275 -14.91 -40.19 -13.08
N SER A 276 -15.60 -40.56 -12.01
CA SER A 276 -15.42 -41.84 -11.34
C SER A 276 -15.67 -43.01 -12.30
N SER A 277 -14.90 -44.09 -12.15
CA SER A 277 -15.15 -45.35 -12.85
C SER A 277 -16.55 -45.90 -12.56
N TYR A 278 -17.09 -45.67 -11.37
CA TYR A 278 -18.44 -46.11 -11.01
C TYR A 278 -19.53 -45.39 -11.81
N LEU A 279 -19.33 -44.11 -12.13
CA LEU A 279 -20.28 -43.36 -12.96
C LEU A 279 -20.31 -43.92 -14.40
N LEU A 280 -19.16 -44.33 -14.93
CA LEU A 280 -19.05 -44.99 -16.22
C LEU A 280 -19.79 -46.35 -16.23
N GLU A 281 -19.72 -47.12 -15.15
CA GLU A 281 -20.46 -48.39 -15.04
C GLU A 281 -21.97 -48.17 -14.93
N VAL A 282 -22.42 -47.13 -14.21
CA VAL A 282 -23.85 -46.76 -14.16
C VAL A 282 -24.38 -46.41 -15.55
N GLU A 283 -23.63 -45.61 -16.32
CA GLU A 283 -23.99 -45.28 -17.71
C GLU A 283 -24.06 -46.53 -18.60
N ARG A 284 -23.09 -47.45 -18.47
CA ARG A 284 -23.12 -48.74 -19.20
C ARG A 284 -24.32 -49.59 -18.81
N ALA A 285 -24.65 -49.67 -17.52
CA ALA A 285 -25.75 -50.49 -17.01
C ALA A 285 -27.12 -49.94 -17.40
N ALA A 286 -27.29 -48.62 -17.41
CA ALA A 286 -28.53 -47.96 -17.86
C ALA A 286 -28.72 -48.05 -19.37
N GLY A 287 -27.63 -48.18 -20.13
CA GLY A 287 -27.62 -48.15 -21.59
C GLY A 287 -27.22 -46.78 -22.12
N ALA A 288 -26.52 -46.78 -23.25
CA ALA A 288 -25.98 -45.55 -23.84
C ALA A 288 -27.07 -44.50 -24.09
N GLY A 289 -26.90 -43.31 -23.52
CA GLY A 289 -27.84 -42.19 -23.65
C GLY A 289 -29.14 -42.31 -22.86
N ALA A 290 -29.28 -43.33 -21.99
CA ALA A 290 -30.45 -43.49 -21.13
C ALA A 290 -30.45 -42.51 -19.94
N ILE A 291 -29.29 -41.97 -19.58
CA ILE A 291 -29.11 -40.99 -18.49
C ILE A 291 -28.95 -39.62 -19.11
N GLU A 292 -29.77 -38.66 -18.66
CA GLU A 292 -29.63 -37.27 -19.05
C GLU A 292 -28.34 -36.69 -18.46
N VAL A 293 -27.47 -36.16 -19.34
CA VAL A 293 -26.21 -35.53 -18.93
C VAL A 293 -26.34 -34.02 -19.12
N GLN A 294 -26.31 -33.29 -18.01
CA GLN A 294 -26.25 -31.83 -17.99
C GLN A 294 -24.82 -31.39 -17.73
N LYS A 295 -24.30 -30.47 -18.56
CA LYS A 295 -22.97 -29.89 -18.40
C LYS A 295 -23.13 -28.42 -18.06
N GLU A 296 -22.86 -28.08 -16.81
CA GLU A 296 -22.81 -26.69 -16.37
C GLU A 296 -21.36 -26.19 -16.46
N ILE A 297 -21.13 -25.23 -17.36
CA ILE A 297 -19.81 -24.60 -17.60
C ILE A 297 -19.89 -23.10 -17.27
N GLN A 298 -21.08 -22.59 -16.94
CA GLN A 298 -21.29 -21.17 -16.68
C GLN A 298 -20.88 -20.84 -15.24
N LEU A 299 -19.63 -20.42 -15.07
CA LEU A 299 -19.09 -19.90 -13.80
C LEU A 299 -19.52 -18.45 -13.51
N SER A 300 -20.60 -17.99 -14.15
CA SER A 300 -21.12 -16.64 -13.89
C SER A 300 -21.59 -16.58 -12.45
N PRO A 301 -21.15 -15.59 -11.66
CA PRO A 301 -21.70 -15.38 -10.32
C PRO A 301 -23.13 -14.82 -10.38
N VAL A 302 -23.62 -14.43 -11.57
CA VAL A 302 -25.00 -13.98 -11.78
C VAL A 302 -25.89 -15.23 -11.89
N PRO A 303 -26.85 -15.41 -10.97
CA PRO A 303 -27.81 -16.50 -11.04
C PRO A 303 -28.62 -16.45 -12.33
N THR A 304 -29.15 -17.59 -12.76
CA THR A 304 -30.06 -17.65 -13.92
C THR A 304 -31.52 -17.76 -13.47
N ASP A 305 -32.43 -17.31 -14.33
CA ASP A 305 -33.86 -17.34 -14.06
C ASP A 305 -34.37 -18.78 -13.81
N GLY A 306 -35.26 -18.94 -12.83
CA GLY A 306 -35.81 -20.23 -12.42
C GLY A 306 -35.00 -21.02 -11.38
N GLN A 307 -33.85 -20.51 -10.92
CA GLN A 307 -33.11 -21.09 -9.80
C GLN A 307 -33.68 -20.63 -8.44
N PRO A 308 -33.59 -21.44 -7.36
CA PRO A 308 -33.86 -20.93 -6.03
C PRO A 308 -32.81 -19.88 -5.66
N LEU A 309 -33.26 -18.63 -5.46
CA LEU A 309 -32.40 -17.49 -5.16
C LEU A 309 -32.42 -17.21 -3.66
N GLY A 310 -31.23 -17.13 -3.05
CA GLY A 310 -31.09 -16.45 -1.76
C GLY A 310 -31.26 -14.93 -1.92
N PRO A 311 -31.39 -14.17 -0.81
CA PRO A 311 -31.46 -12.71 -0.87
C PRO A 311 -30.25 -12.05 -1.57
N ALA A 312 -29.04 -12.60 -1.38
CA ALA A 312 -27.84 -12.12 -2.04
C ALA A 312 -27.84 -12.40 -3.56
N ASP A 313 -28.34 -13.57 -3.96
CA ASP A 313 -28.48 -13.97 -5.36
C ASP A 313 -29.52 -13.09 -6.05
N LEU A 314 -30.64 -12.82 -5.38
CA LEU A 314 -31.69 -11.92 -5.86
C LEU A 314 -31.15 -10.50 -6.12
N ARG A 315 -30.35 -9.94 -5.20
CA ARG A 315 -29.69 -8.64 -5.41
C ARG A 315 -28.73 -8.67 -6.61
N THR A 316 -27.95 -9.75 -6.73
CA THR A 316 -26.97 -9.91 -7.82
C THR A 316 -27.67 -9.99 -9.18
N LEU A 317 -28.72 -10.81 -9.28
CA LEU A 317 -29.58 -10.91 -10.45
C LEU A 317 -30.24 -9.56 -10.77
N ALA A 318 -30.83 -8.90 -9.77
CA ALA A 318 -31.50 -7.61 -9.95
C ALA A 318 -30.58 -6.54 -10.54
N VAL A 319 -29.32 -6.47 -10.08
CA VAL A 319 -28.32 -5.55 -10.63
C VAL A 319 -27.93 -5.96 -12.06
N ALA A 320 -27.74 -7.25 -12.32
CA ALA A 320 -27.37 -7.74 -13.65
C ALA A 320 -28.47 -7.46 -14.68
N GLU A 321 -29.73 -7.75 -14.36
CA GLU A 321 -30.88 -7.45 -15.20
C GLU A 321 -31.04 -5.95 -15.46
N ALA A 322 -30.81 -5.12 -14.42
CA ALA A 322 -30.85 -3.67 -14.58
C ALA A 322 -29.77 -3.16 -15.53
N CYS A 323 -28.57 -3.76 -15.51
CA CYS A 323 -27.51 -3.46 -16.48
C CYS A 323 -27.90 -3.83 -17.93
N GLU A 324 -28.77 -4.82 -18.11
CA GLU A 324 -29.36 -5.19 -19.39
C GLU A 324 -30.60 -4.36 -19.76
N GLY A 325 -31.01 -3.42 -18.91
CA GLY A 325 -32.14 -2.50 -19.13
C GLY A 325 -33.47 -2.94 -18.50
N LYS A 326 -33.50 -4.02 -17.72
CA LYS A 326 -34.68 -4.51 -16.99
C LYS A 326 -34.59 -4.11 -15.52
N ALA A 327 -35.19 -2.99 -15.15
CA ALA A 327 -35.03 -2.42 -13.81
C ALA A 327 -36.11 -2.85 -12.79
N ASP A 328 -37.11 -3.64 -13.20
CA ASP A 328 -38.27 -3.96 -12.35
C ASP A 328 -37.86 -4.71 -11.08
N LEU A 329 -36.99 -5.72 -11.22
CA LEU A 329 -36.50 -6.51 -10.09
C LEU A 329 -35.65 -5.66 -9.14
N LEU A 330 -34.78 -4.82 -9.69
CA LEU A 330 -33.98 -3.87 -8.89
C LEU A 330 -34.88 -2.88 -8.15
N SER A 331 -35.93 -2.38 -8.80
CA SER A 331 -36.89 -1.49 -8.16
C SER A 331 -37.60 -2.19 -6.99
N ALA A 332 -38.01 -3.45 -7.16
CA ALA A 332 -38.64 -4.23 -6.10
C ALA A 332 -37.70 -4.45 -4.91
N VAL A 333 -36.45 -4.85 -5.17
CA VAL A 333 -35.40 -5.02 -4.15
C VAL A 333 -35.15 -3.72 -3.38
N LEU A 334 -35.06 -2.58 -4.08
CA LEU A 334 -34.83 -1.28 -3.44
C LEU A 334 -36.01 -0.78 -2.59
N HIS A 335 -37.22 -1.31 -2.82
CA HIS A 335 -38.44 -0.93 -2.09
C HIS A 335 -38.81 -1.90 -0.97
N ASP A 336 -38.08 -3.01 -0.80
CA ASP A 336 -38.34 -3.95 0.29
C ASP A 336 -37.96 -3.34 1.65
N GLU A 337 -38.88 -3.40 2.62
CA GLU A 337 -38.66 -2.90 3.99
C GLU A 337 -37.67 -3.78 4.77
N GLY A 338 -37.53 -5.05 4.40
CA GLY A 338 -36.58 -6.00 5.01
C GLY A 338 -35.10 -5.71 4.69
N GLU A 339 -34.83 -5.03 3.57
CA GLU A 339 -33.47 -4.72 3.08
C GLU A 339 -33.13 -3.22 3.09
N HIS A 340 -33.98 -2.39 3.70
CA HIS A 340 -33.95 -0.92 3.61
C HIS A 340 -32.60 -0.28 4.00
N ALA A 341 -31.83 -0.89 4.90
CA ALA A 341 -30.53 -0.37 5.31
C ALA A 341 -29.45 -0.46 4.20
N ALA A 342 -29.57 -1.43 3.29
CA ALA A 342 -28.59 -1.65 2.21
C ALA A 342 -28.95 -0.93 0.91
N CYS A 343 -30.24 -0.61 0.70
CA CYS A 343 -30.77 -0.08 -0.55
C CYS A 343 -30.20 1.30 -0.98
N PRO A 344 -30.04 2.30 -0.08
CA PRO A 344 -29.44 3.58 -0.45
C PRO A 344 -27.97 3.45 -0.89
N THR A 345 -27.20 2.61 -0.19
CA THR A 345 -25.79 2.35 -0.50
C THR A 345 -25.64 1.66 -1.86
N LEU A 346 -26.53 0.71 -2.16
CA LEU A 346 -26.57 0.04 -3.46
C LEU A 346 -26.88 1.05 -4.59
N ALA A 347 -27.90 1.88 -4.43
CA ALA A 347 -28.29 2.87 -5.43
C ALA A 347 -27.17 3.89 -5.72
N GLU A 348 -26.52 4.43 -4.69
CA GLU A 348 -25.37 5.35 -4.86
C GLU A 348 -24.17 4.66 -5.49
N SER A 349 -23.91 3.40 -5.12
CA SER A 349 -22.83 2.61 -5.73
C SER A 349 -23.06 2.39 -7.22
N LEU A 350 -24.30 2.09 -7.63
CA LEU A 350 -24.67 1.94 -9.03
C LEU A 350 -24.52 3.25 -9.81
N ARG A 351 -24.99 4.39 -9.25
CA ARG A 351 -24.80 5.71 -9.85
C ARG A 351 -23.33 6.04 -10.07
N ALA A 352 -22.49 5.79 -9.06
CA ALA A 352 -21.06 6.04 -9.13
C ALA A 352 -20.38 5.14 -10.18
N ASN A 353 -20.73 3.85 -10.25
CA ASN A 353 -20.17 2.94 -11.25
C ASN A 353 -20.62 3.30 -12.67
N LEU A 354 -21.89 3.63 -12.88
CA LEU A 354 -22.41 4.04 -14.18
C LEU A 354 -21.73 5.31 -14.70
N ALA A 355 -21.54 6.30 -13.83
CA ALA A 355 -20.86 7.55 -14.17
C ALA A 355 -19.39 7.33 -14.56
N ARG A 356 -18.70 6.36 -13.93
CA ARG A 356 -17.31 6.00 -14.29
C ARG A 356 -17.20 5.20 -15.58
N GLN A 357 -18.24 4.47 -15.96
CA GLN A 357 -18.24 3.61 -17.15
C GLN A 357 -18.68 4.35 -18.43
N ARG A 358 -19.06 5.63 -18.33
CA ARG A 358 -19.58 6.42 -19.45
C ARG A 358 -18.83 7.75 -19.58
N GLY A 359 -18.91 8.34 -20.77
CA GLY A 359 -18.42 9.68 -21.09
C GLY A 359 -16.95 9.75 -21.49
N ASP A 360 -16.59 10.80 -22.21
CA ASP A 360 -15.23 11.04 -22.71
C ASP A 360 -14.40 11.94 -21.77
N SER A 361 -15.05 12.46 -20.71
CA SER A 361 -14.46 13.39 -19.74
C SER A 361 -14.49 12.85 -18.31
N PHE A 362 -13.65 13.41 -17.44
CA PHE A 362 -13.61 13.08 -16.02
C PHE A 362 -14.79 13.72 -15.27
N GLY A 363 -15.52 12.93 -14.47
CA GLY A 363 -16.65 13.38 -13.66
C GLY A 363 -16.37 13.44 -12.15
N THR A 364 -17.44 13.68 -11.36
CA THR A 364 -17.37 13.80 -9.89
C THR A 364 -16.86 12.55 -9.18
N PHE A 365 -17.13 11.37 -9.74
CA PHE A 365 -16.63 10.09 -9.22
C PHE A 365 -15.23 9.71 -9.73
N GLU A 366 -14.61 10.61 -10.50
CA GLU A 366 -13.32 10.44 -11.15
C GLU A 366 -12.33 11.57 -10.80
N GLY A 367 -12.64 12.36 -9.77
CA GLY A 367 -11.74 13.36 -9.20
C GLY A 367 -12.07 14.81 -9.54
N VAL A 368 -13.23 15.12 -10.14
CA VAL A 368 -13.66 16.50 -10.43
C VAL A 368 -14.69 17.00 -9.42
N PHE A 369 -14.29 17.87 -8.51
CA PHE A 369 -15.14 18.35 -7.42
C PHE A 369 -15.74 19.73 -7.72
N ALA A 370 -16.97 19.74 -8.23
CA ALA A 370 -17.68 20.97 -8.61
C ALA A 370 -18.59 21.55 -7.50
N SER A 371 -18.58 20.99 -6.28
CA SER A 371 -19.47 21.46 -5.22
C SER A 371 -18.99 22.80 -4.62
N PRO A 372 -19.90 23.70 -4.22
CA PRO A 372 -19.53 24.95 -3.56
C PRO A 372 -18.68 24.74 -2.30
N GLN A 373 -18.95 23.69 -1.53
CA GLN A 373 -18.20 23.34 -0.33
C GLN A 373 -16.78 22.88 -0.65
N ALA A 374 -16.58 22.17 -1.76
CA ALA A 374 -15.23 21.80 -2.22
C ALA A 374 -14.45 23.04 -2.64
N ALA A 375 -15.09 23.96 -3.38
CA ALA A 375 -14.48 25.22 -3.79
C ALA A 375 -14.06 26.07 -2.57
N GLU A 376 -14.94 26.20 -1.56
CA GLU A 376 -14.62 26.91 -0.31
C GLU A 376 -13.46 26.25 0.46
N ALA A 377 -13.45 24.92 0.56
CA ALA A 377 -12.38 24.18 1.22
C ALA A 377 -11.04 24.29 0.47
N LEU A 378 -11.07 24.34 -0.86
CA LEU A 378 -9.88 24.55 -1.70
C LEU A 378 -9.38 25.98 -1.59
N GLU A 379 -10.25 26.99 -1.61
CA GLU A 379 -9.86 28.39 -1.43
C GLU A 379 -9.25 28.63 -0.05
N ALA A 380 -9.83 28.06 1.01
CA ALA A 380 -9.26 28.13 2.36
C ALA A 380 -7.85 27.51 2.47
N ARG A 381 -7.53 26.52 1.62
CA ARG A 381 -6.22 25.82 1.64
C ARG A 381 -5.21 26.38 0.64
N PHE A 382 -5.68 26.76 -0.54
CA PHE A 382 -4.90 27.07 -1.74
C PHE A 382 -5.30 28.41 -2.37
N GLY A 383 -5.86 29.34 -1.60
CA GLY A 383 -6.31 30.64 -2.07
C GLY A 383 -5.19 31.53 -2.64
N ALA A 384 -5.52 32.79 -2.94
CA ALA A 384 -4.66 33.69 -3.72
C ALA A 384 -3.20 33.80 -3.21
N GLN A 385 -2.99 33.84 -1.88
CA GLN A 385 -1.66 34.00 -1.27
C GLN A 385 -0.93 32.67 -0.98
N HIS A 386 -1.47 31.53 -1.40
CA HIS A 386 -0.84 30.24 -1.11
C HIS A 386 0.53 30.11 -1.78
N PRO A 387 1.62 29.81 -1.03
CA PRO A 387 2.94 29.62 -1.61
C PRO A 387 3.10 28.21 -2.21
N TRP A 388 3.49 28.16 -3.48
CA TRP A 388 3.69 26.92 -4.24
C TRP A 388 5.17 26.56 -4.31
N SER A 389 5.50 25.27 -4.21
CA SER A 389 6.84 24.78 -4.55
C SER A 389 6.83 24.13 -5.93
N PRO A 390 7.91 24.23 -6.72
CA PRO A 390 7.98 23.61 -8.05
C PRO A 390 7.65 22.11 -8.02
N SER A 391 8.19 21.37 -7.06
CA SER A 391 7.93 19.93 -6.92
C SER A 391 6.45 19.60 -6.65
N ARG A 392 5.69 20.48 -5.96
CA ARG A 392 4.23 20.28 -5.78
C ARG A 392 3.47 20.47 -7.08
N LEU A 393 3.85 21.48 -7.87
CA LEU A 393 3.24 21.76 -9.17
C LEU A 393 3.54 20.62 -10.16
N GLU A 394 4.79 20.14 -10.16
CA GLU A 394 5.19 18.95 -10.94
C GLU A 394 4.42 17.70 -10.50
N GLY A 395 4.22 17.50 -9.19
CA GLY A 395 3.44 16.39 -8.66
C GLY A 395 1.98 16.39 -9.15
N TYR A 396 1.34 17.56 -9.16
CA TYR A 396 0.01 17.72 -9.76
C TYR A 396 0.02 17.42 -11.26
N ALA A 397 0.98 17.98 -12.01
CA ALA A 397 1.09 17.75 -13.46
C ALA A 397 1.39 16.28 -13.82
N TYR A 398 2.05 15.54 -12.92
CA TYR A 398 2.36 14.13 -13.05
C TYR A 398 1.15 13.24 -12.74
N CYS A 399 0.46 13.49 -11.62
CA CYS A 399 -0.71 12.75 -11.18
C CYS A 399 -1.62 13.62 -10.27
N PRO A 400 -2.69 14.23 -10.81
CA PRO A 400 -3.60 15.08 -10.03
C PRO A 400 -4.28 14.33 -8.87
N PHE A 401 -4.67 13.07 -9.08
CA PHE A 401 -5.29 12.26 -8.02
C PHE A 401 -4.34 11.94 -6.86
N GLN A 402 -3.05 11.69 -7.16
CA GLN A 402 -2.04 11.51 -6.12
C GLN A 402 -1.85 12.81 -5.34
N PHE A 403 -1.79 13.96 -6.03
CA PHE A 403 -1.73 15.26 -5.38
C PHE A 403 -2.93 15.48 -4.46
N PHE A 404 -4.15 15.15 -4.90
CA PHE A 404 -5.35 15.21 -4.08
C PHE A 404 -5.23 14.37 -2.82
N SER A 405 -4.82 13.12 -2.96
CA SER A 405 -4.67 12.18 -1.84
C SER A 405 -3.62 12.67 -0.83
N GLN A 406 -2.46 13.14 -1.30
CA GLN A 406 -1.33 13.53 -0.45
C GLN A 406 -1.44 14.94 0.15
N HIS A 407 -1.92 15.92 -0.63
CA HIS A 407 -1.83 17.33 -0.25
C HIS A 407 -3.19 17.93 0.13
N VAL A 408 -4.28 17.45 -0.46
CA VAL A 408 -5.64 17.92 -0.14
C VAL A 408 -6.20 17.14 1.03
N LEU A 409 -6.31 15.81 0.89
CA LEU A 409 -6.80 14.93 1.95
C LEU A 409 -5.76 14.65 3.04
N ARG A 410 -4.46 14.78 2.71
CA ARG A 410 -3.34 14.50 3.62
C ARG A 410 -3.37 13.06 4.15
N LEU A 411 -3.69 12.12 3.26
CA LEU A 411 -3.65 10.70 3.56
C LEU A 411 -2.20 10.26 3.75
N ALA A 412 -1.93 9.63 4.89
CA ALA A 412 -0.67 8.93 5.11
C ALA A 412 -0.80 7.49 4.62
N PRO A 413 0.18 6.96 3.86
CA PRO A 413 0.21 5.54 3.54
C PRO A 413 0.30 4.70 4.82
N LEU A 414 -0.25 3.49 4.78
CA LEU A 414 -0.07 2.52 5.85
C LEU A 414 1.21 1.74 5.58
N ASP A 415 2.30 2.16 6.22
CA ASP A 415 3.60 1.51 6.06
C ASP A 415 3.57 0.09 6.65
N ASP A 416 4.13 -0.89 5.94
CA ASP A 416 4.49 -2.20 6.51
C ASP A 416 5.94 -2.13 7.02
N LEU A 417 6.43 -3.20 7.65
CA LEU A 417 7.83 -3.29 8.06
C LEU A 417 8.75 -3.26 6.83
N VAL A 418 9.53 -2.19 6.68
CA VAL A 418 10.49 -1.98 5.59
C VAL A 418 11.91 -2.05 6.16
N LEU A 419 12.64 -3.11 5.79
CA LEU A 419 14.05 -3.30 6.14
C LEU A 419 14.97 -2.81 5.01
N GLU A 420 14.63 -1.67 4.39
CA GLU A 420 15.35 -1.09 3.26
C GLU A 420 15.87 0.31 3.58
N THR A 421 16.79 0.82 2.77
CA THR A 421 17.33 2.16 2.98
C THR A 421 16.33 3.23 2.55
N ASP A 422 16.15 4.25 3.39
CA ASP A 422 15.46 5.48 3.01
C ASP A 422 16.27 6.29 2.00
N TYR A 423 15.99 6.08 0.71
CA TYR A 423 16.64 6.81 -0.38
C TYR A 423 16.35 8.31 -0.36
N LEU A 424 15.18 8.74 0.15
CA LEU A 424 14.83 10.16 0.26
C LEU A 424 15.64 10.81 1.37
N GLY A 425 15.71 10.18 2.54
CA GLY A 425 16.55 10.60 3.66
C GLY A 425 18.03 10.68 3.28
N ARG A 426 18.56 9.67 2.56
CA ARG A 426 19.92 9.70 2.02
C ARG A 426 20.14 10.88 1.06
N GLY A 427 19.16 11.16 0.21
CA GLY A 427 19.19 12.31 -0.71
C GLY A 427 19.32 13.62 0.05
N GLY A 428 18.47 13.85 1.07
CA GLY A 428 18.54 15.04 1.92
C GLY A 428 19.88 15.16 2.66
N LEU A 429 20.38 14.06 3.23
CA LEU A 429 21.70 14.04 3.88
C LEU A 429 22.84 14.42 2.92
N LEU A 430 22.79 13.95 1.66
CA LEU A 430 23.80 14.30 0.66
C LEU A 430 23.78 15.81 0.33
N HIS A 431 22.60 16.42 0.23
CA HIS A 431 22.47 17.87 -0.01
C HIS A 431 23.09 18.66 1.14
N ASP A 432 22.71 18.35 2.39
CA ASP A 432 23.25 18.99 3.60
C ASP A 432 24.79 18.88 3.63
N VAL A 433 25.33 17.70 3.36
CA VAL A 433 26.78 17.44 3.38
C VAL A 433 27.50 18.20 2.27
N LEU A 434 26.99 18.20 1.04
CA LEU A 434 27.63 18.91 -0.07
C LEU A 434 27.62 20.43 0.15
N ALA A 435 26.52 20.99 0.67
CA ALA A 435 26.44 22.41 1.00
C ALA A 435 27.49 22.80 2.05
N ASP A 436 27.60 22.01 3.13
CA ASP A 436 28.57 22.23 4.21
C ASP A 436 30.02 22.09 3.71
N VAL A 437 30.31 21.10 2.87
CA VAL A 437 31.65 20.87 2.30
C VAL A 437 32.09 22.03 1.43
N HIS A 438 31.25 22.50 0.51
CA HIS A 438 31.63 23.64 -0.33
C HIS A 438 31.77 24.93 0.46
N ARG A 439 30.94 25.13 1.51
CA ARG A 439 31.10 26.28 2.39
C ARG A 439 32.46 26.26 3.09
N GLU A 440 32.85 25.13 3.66
CA GLU A 440 34.16 24.96 4.30
C GLU A 440 35.31 25.21 3.31
N ILE A 441 35.20 24.75 2.06
CA ILE A 441 36.18 25.01 1.00
C ILE A 441 36.27 26.51 0.68
N ASN A 442 35.12 27.18 0.56
CA ASN A 442 35.06 28.63 0.30
C ASN A 442 35.67 29.44 1.47
N GLU A 443 35.43 29.02 2.71
CA GLU A 443 36.02 29.63 3.92
C GLU A 443 37.54 29.45 3.95
N GLN A 444 38.04 28.25 3.65
CA GLN A 444 39.48 27.96 3.58
C GLN A 444 40.19 28.75 2.48
N CYS A 445 39.54 28.91 1.32
CA CYS A 445 40.09 29.67 0.20
C CYS A 445 39.86 31.18 0.32
N GLY A 446 38.98 31.64 1.22
CA GLY A 446 38.56 33.04 1.36
C GLY A 446 37.78 33.60 0.16
N ARG A 447 37.33 32.74 -0.76
CA ARG A 447 36.59 33.09 -1.99
C ARG A 447 35.83 31.87 -2.52
N PRO A 448 34.85 32.05 -3.41
CA PRO A 448 34.30 30.96 -4.22
C PRO A 448 35.41 30.16 -4.89
N ALA A 449 35.49 28.87 -4.57
CA ALA A 449 36.55 27.98 -5.03
C ALA A 449 36.00 26.59 -5.40
N SER A 450 36.63 25.96 -6.40
CA SER A 450 36.30 24.59 -6.77
C SER A 450 36.95 23.59 -5.81
N PRO A 451 36.32 22.43 -5.52
CA PRO A 451 36.95 21.30 -4.86
C PRO A 451 38.31 20.89 -5.46
N VAL A 452 38.50 21.09 -6.77
CA VAL A 452 39.75 20.73 -7.47
C VAL A 452 40.92 21.61 -7.03
N GLU A 453 40.65 22.82 -6.52
CA GLU A 453 41.68 23.77 -6.08
C GLU A 453 42.32 23.39 -4.74
N VAL A 454 41.59 22.68 -3.88
CA VAL A 454 42.10 22.18 -2.58
C VAL A 454 42.76 20.79 -2.70
N GLY A 455 42.49 20.07 -3.79
CA GLY A 455 43.04 18.73 -4.05
C GLY A 455 42.18 17.59 -3.48
N GLU A 456 42.34 16.40 -4.07
CA GLU A 456 41.48 15.24 -3.83
C GLU A 456 41.52 14.76 -2.36
N SER A 457 42.71 14.70 -1.77
CA SER A 457 42.89 14.25 -0.38
C SER A 457 42.20 15.18 0.62
N ASP A 458 42.36 16.49 0.45
CA ASP A 458 41.80 17.48 1.38
C ASP A 458 40.27 17.57 1.21
N PHE A 459 39.76 17.46 -0.02
CA PHE A 459 38.33 17.33 -0.28
C PHE A 459 37.72 16.10 0.41
N LEU A 460 38.30 14.91 0.23
CA LEU A 460 37.76 13.68 0.82
C LEU A 460 37.80 13.73 2.35
N GLN A 461 38.85 14.31 2.93
CA GLN A 461 38.96 14.51 4.36
C GLN A 461 37.90 15.49 4.89
N CYS A 462 37.68 16.61 4.19
CA CYS A 462 36.61 17.56 4.50
C CYS A 462 35.24 16.88 4.44
N PHE A 463 34.95 16.16 3.37
CA PHE A 463 33.69 15.45 3.16
C PHE A 463 33.41 14.44 4.27
N SER A 464 34.38 13.59 4.62
CA SER A 464 34.22 12.62 5.71
C SER A 464 33.95 13.31 7.05
N THR A 465 34.65 14.41 7.33
CA THR A 465 34.49 15.15 8.60
C THR A 465 33.10 15.77 8.72
N VAL A 466 32.60 16.38 7.65
CA VAL A 466 31.25 16.96 7.59
C VAL A 466 30.17 15.88 7.69
N LEU A 467 30.32 14.77 6.96
CA LEU A 467 29.38 13.66 7.01
C LEU A 467 29.27 13.07 8.42
N ASP A 468 30.40 12.79 9.07
CA ASP A 468 30.41 12.26 10.43
C ASP A 468 29.79 13.25 11.44
N LYS A 469 29.99 14.56 11.25
CA LYS A 469 29.33 15.61 12.05
C LYS A 469 27.81 15.57 11.89
N GLN A 470 27.32 15.51 10.64
CA GLN A 470 25.89 15.46 10.31
C GLN A 470 25.19 14.19 10.81
N LEU A 471 25.89 13.05 10.77
CA LEU A 471 25.40 11.78 11.30
C LEU A 471 25.40 11.78 12.84
N ARG A 472 26.42 12.33 13.51
CA ARG A 472 26.45 12.42 14.98
C ARG A 472 25.39 13.35 15.56
N ALA A 473 25.06 14.43 14.85
CA ALA A 473 23.99 15.34 15.25
C ALA A 473 22.61 14.66 15.32
N ARG A 474 22.47 13.50 14.66
CA ARG A 474 21.27 12.68 14.66
C ARG A 474 21.61 11.37 15.38
N ALA A 475 21.27 11.21 16.67
CA ALA A 475 21.45 9.91 17.32
C ALA A 475 20.51 8.86 16.68
N ALA A 476 21.00 7.64 16.46
CA ALA A 476 20.19 6.48 16.05
C ALA A 476 20.65 5.24 16.82
N ILE A 477 19.72 4.31 17.03
CA ILE A 477 19.96 3.02 17.66
C ILE A 477 19.34 1.90 16.82
N GLY A 478 19.71 0.65 17.11
CA GLY A 478 19.14 -0.53 16.45
C GLY A 478 19.32 -0.53 14.92
N LEU A 479 18.25 -0.87 14.20
CA LEU A 479 18.24 -0.96 12.72
C LEU A 479 18.58 0.37 12.06
N GLU A 480 18.10 1.49 12.59
CA GLU A 480 18.36 2.82 12.04
C GLU A 480 19.86 3.16 12.09
N ALA A 481 20.56 2.76 13.15
CA ALA A 481 22.01 2.93 13.23
C ALA A 481 22.76 2.10 12.18
N ALA A 482 22.31 0.87 11.94
CA ALA A 482 22.88 0.01 10.90
C ALA A 482 22.65 0.58 9.49
N LEU A 483 21.43 1.05 9.20
CA LEU A 483 21.10 1.71 7.92
C LEU A 483 21.90 2.99 7.71
N ARG A 484 22.08 3.81 8.76
CA ARG A 484 22.91 5.02 8.68
C ARG A 484 24.40 4.73 8.44
N GLU A 485 24.93 3.64 8.99
CA GLU A 485 26.30 3.21 8.67
C GLU A 485 26.43 2.74 7.21
N ILE A 486 25.39 2.11 6.65
CA ILE A 486 25.33 1.79 5.21
C ILE A 486 25.32 3.07 4.38
N ASP A 487 24.51 4.07 4.76
CA ASP A 487 24.48 5.37 4.10
C ASP A 487 25.83 6.08 4.18
N ARG A 488 26.48 6.05 5.34
CA ARG A 488 27.81 6.64 5.54
C ARG A 488 28.82 6.08 4.55
N ARG A 489 28.91 4.76 4.44
CA ARG A 489 29.82 4.10 3.49
C ARG A 489 29.48 4.46 2.04
N THR A 490 28.19 4.43 1.70
CA THR A 490 27.72 4.74 0.35
C THR A 490 28.05 6.18 -0.06
N LEU A 491 27.85 7.15 0.82
CA LEU A 491 28.13 8.56 0.54
C LEU A 491 29.64 8.84 0.44
N LEU A 492 30.47 8.17 1.25
CA LEU A 492 31.92 8.23 1.14
C LEU A 492 32.40 7.68 -0.21
N ASP A 493 31.84 6.56 -0.68
CA ASP A 493 32.15 6.00 -1.99
C ASP A 493 31.80 6.98 -3.13
N TRP A 494 30.68 7.70 -2.99
CA TRP A 494 30.25 8.71 -3.98
C TRP A 494 31.12 9.97 -3.97
N ALA A 495 31.72 10.34 -2.84
CA ALA A 495 32.55 11.54 -2.72
C ALA A 495 33.72 11.54 -3.71
N ASN A 496 34.38 10.39 -3.88
CA ASN A 496 35.48 10.25 -4.85
C ASN A 496 35.00 10.46 -6.30
N GLY A 497 33.88 9.84 -6.66
CA GLY A 497 33.26 10.02 -7.97
C GLY A 497 32.85 11.47 -8.21
N TYR A 498 32.31 12.14 -7.20
CA TYR A 498 31.91 13.54 -7.26
C TYR A 498 33.10 14.48 -7.52
N TYR A 499 34.25 14.28 -6.86
CA TYR A 499 35.46 15.07 -7.09
C TYR A 499 35.90 15.02 -8.57
N GLN A 500 35.98 13.81 -9.14
CA GLN A 500 36.35 13.61 -10.55
C GLN A 500 35.31 14.18 -11.52
N GLN A 501 34.02 14.12 -11.17
CA GLN A 501 32.96 14.77 -11.94
C GLN A 501 33.10 16.30 -11.92
N HIS A 502 33.52 16.87 -10.79
CA HIS A 502 33.73 18.31 -10.64
C HIS A 502 34.88 18.81 -11.52
N GLU A 503 35.98 18.06 -11.58
CA GLU A 503 37.09 18.37 -12.49
C GLU A 503 36.63 18.47 -13.95
N LYS A 504 35.79 17.53 -14.39
CA LYS A 504 35.21 17.56 -15.75
C LYS A 504 34.25 18.72 -15.94
N TYR A 505 33.52 19.13 -14.90
CA TYR A 505 32.61 20.27 -14.95
C TYR A 505 33.40 21.57 -15.08
N ASP A 506 34.45 21.77 -14.29
CA ASP A 506 35.30 22.97 -14.37
C ASP A 506 35.90 23.16 -15.77
N ARG A 507 36.32 22.07 -16.41
CA ARG A 507 36.83 22.08 -17.80
C ARG A 507 35.86 22.69 -18.80
N LYS A 508 34.54 22.58 -18.59
CA LYS A 508 33.53 23.14 -19.51
C LYS A 508 33.50 24.67 -19.54
N PHE A 509 34.05 25.32 -18.51
CA PHE A 509 34.02 26.77 -18.35
C PHE A 509 35.42 27.40 -18.38
N GLN A 510 36.46 26.63 -18.74
CA GLN A 510 37.83 27.13 -18.83
C GLN A 510 38.00 28.21 -19.91
N ASP A 511 37.19 28.16 -20.97
CA ASP A 511 37.23 29.11 -22.08
C ASP A 511 36.47 30.42 -21.78
N LEU A 512 35.74 30.50 -20.65
CA LEU A 512 35.12 31.75 -20.23
C LEU A 512 36.18 32.71 -19.66
N PRO A 513 36.07 34.03 -19.91
CA PRO A 513 36.99 35.02 -19.35
C PRO A 513 37.16 34.93 -17.82
N ALA A 514 36.10 34.54 -17.12
CA ALA A 514 36.13 34.13 -15.73
C ALA A 514 35.25 32.87 -15.56
N PRO A 515 35.78 31.77 -14.99
CA PRO A 515 35.01 30.55 -14.81
C PRO A 515 33.99 30.70 -13.68
N CYS A 516 32.81 30.09 -13.83
CA CYS A 516 31.82 30.00 -12.75
C CYS A 516 32.35 29.16 -11.59
N LYS A 517 32.21 29.67 -10.37
CA LYS A 517 32.64 28.98 -9.14
C LYS A 517 31.47 28.84 -8.15
N PRO A 518 31.41 27.74 -7.38
CA PRO A 518 30.39 27.55 -6.36
C PRO A 518 30.42 28.68 -5.33
N ALA A 519 29.34 29.46 -5.27
CA ALA A 519 29.26 30.66 -4.45
C ALA A 519 28.18 30.57 -3.38
N HIS A 520 27.00 30.06 -3.74
CA HIS A 520 25.86 29.99 -2.83
C HIS A 520 25.27 28.58 -2.78
N PHE A 521 24.81 28.16 -1.60
CA PHE A 521 24.32 26.80 -1.34
C PHE A 521 23.01 26.83 -0.55
N GLU A 522 22.09 25.91 -0.88
CA GLU A 522 20.81 25.76 -0.18
C GLU A 522 20.02 27.10 -0.07
N VAL A 523 20.08 27.94 -1.11
CA VAL A 523 19.53 29.30 -1.11
C VAL A 523 18.00 29.26 -1.07
N ARG A 524 17.41 29.85 -0.03
CA ARG A 524 15.95 29.90 0.18
C ARG A 524 15.34 31.17 -0.41
N PHE A 525 14.17 31.02 -1.02
CA PHE A 525 13.28 32.12 -1.34
C PHE A 525 11.85 31.79 -0.89
N GLY A 526 11.25 32.69 -0.11
CA GLY A 526 9.98 32.45 0.60
C GLY A 526 10.18 32.12 2.08
N PRO A 527 9.12 32.17 2.91
CA PRO A 527 9.22 32.26 4.37
C PRO A 527 9.98 31.10 5.03
N ARG A 528 10.70 31.39 6.11
CA ARG A 528 11.36 30.39 6.95
C ARG A 528 10.37 29.35 7.47
N ARG A 529 10.80 28.09 7.45
CA ARG A 529 10.09 26.95 8.04
C ARG A 529 11.04 26.23 8.99
N GLY A 530 10.84 26.37 10.29
CA GLY A 530 11.65 25.66 11.31
C GLY A 530 12.43 26.58 12.25
N ALA A 531 13.36 26.00 13.01
CA ALA A 531 14.06 26.66 14.10
C ALA A 531 14.93 27.85 13.65
N GLU A 532 14.90 28.93 14.42
CA GLU A 532 15.51 30.24 14.13
C GLU A 532 17.05 30.24 14.01
N ASN A 533 17.72 29.11 14.26
CA ASN A 533 19.17 29.02 14.49
C ASN A 533 19.96 28.19 13.44
N ALA A 534 19.33 27.76 12.34
CA ALA A 534 20.05 27.11 11.24
C ALA A 534 20.84 28.16 10.43
N TRP A 535 22.06 27.83 10.00
CA TRP A 535 22.81 28.67 9.06
C TRP A 535 22.00 28.82 7.76
N GLU A 536 21.91 30.03 7.23
CA GLU A 536 21.31 30.33 5.95
C GLU A 536 22.30 31.10 5.09
N ASP A 537 22.30 30.80 3.79
CA ASP A 537 23.10 31.56 2.82
C ASP A 537 22.65 33.04 2.81
N PRO A 538 23.58 34.01 2.76
CA PRO A 538 23.26 35.44 2.72
C PRO A 538 22.31 35.87 1.58
N LEU A 539 22.23 35.09 0.50
CA LEU A 539 21.32 35.34 -0.61
C LEU A 539 19.87 34.95 -0.29
N SER A 540 19.64 34.21 0.80
CA SER A 540 18.32 33.73 1.20
C SER A 540 17.40 34.88 1.65
N ARG A 541 16.13 34.81 1.26
CA ARG A 541 15.14 35.85 1.54
C ARG A 541 13.78 35.29 1.91
N ASP A 542 13.03 36.02 2.73
CA ASP A 542 11.68 35.64 3.17
C ASP A 542 10.62 35.91 2.09
N GLU A 543 10.92 36.80 1.15
CA GLU A 543 10.06 37.09 0.01
C GLU A 543 10.04 35.91 -0.98
N PRO A 544 8.84 35.46 -1.42
CA PRO A 544 8.71 34.48 -2.49
C PRO A 544 9.02 35.11 -3.86
N LEU A 545 9.25 34.27 -4.87
CA LEU A 545 9.21 34.70 -6.27
C LEU A 545 7.76 34.97 -6.66
N GLU A 546 7.42 36.19 -7.05
CA GLU A 546 6.10 36.53 -7.56
C GLU A 546 6.05 36.36 -9.09
N LEU A 547 5.23 35.42 -9.57
CA LEU A 547 4.91 35.31 -10.99
C LEU A 547 3.67 36.14 -11.30
N ASP A 548 3.81 37.12 -12.19
CA ASP A 548 2.69 37.95 -12.67
C ASP A 548 2.05 37.31 -13.92
N LEU A 549 0.81 36.84 -13.78
CA LEU A 549 0.00 36.29 -14.86
C LEU A 549 -1.02 37.31 -15.41
N GLY A 550 -0.89 38.57 -15.04
CA GLY A 550 -1.80 39.67 -15.40
C GLY A 550 -3.12 39.65 -14.64
N ARG A 551 -3.78 38.48 -14.54
CA ARG A 551 -5.05 38.31 -13.80
C ARG A 551 -4.85 37.99 -12.32
N GLU A 552 -3.74 37.36 -11.98
CA GLU A 552 -3.38 36.98 -10.62
C GLU A 552 -1.86 36.93 -10.45
N ARG A 553 -1.42 36.99 -9.19
CA ARG A 553 -0.02 36.76 -8.82
C ARG A 553 0.11 35.44 -8.10
N ILE A 554 1.10 34.65 -8.50
CA ILE A 554 1.37 33.35 -7.88
C ILE A 554 2.72 33.41 -7.16
N ALA A 555 2.69 33.15 -5.86
CA ALA A 555 3.89 33.07 -5.04
C ALA A 555 4.55 31.69 -5.16
N ILE A 556 5.80 31.67 -5.60
CA ILE A 556 6.63 30.47 -5.65
C ILE A 556 7.68 30.53 -4.55
N ILE A 557 7.81 29.43 -3.82
CA ILE A 557 8.81 29.23 -2.77
C ILE A 557 9.68 28.03 -3.11
N GLY A 558 10.91 28.04 -2.61
CA GLY A 558 11.80 26.93 -2.86
C GLY A 558 13.15 27.10 -2.22
N ARG A 559 14.00 26.13 -2.55
CA ARG A 559 15.39 26.11 -2.14
C ARG A 559 16.25 25.65 -3.30
N ILE A 560 17.25 26.44 -3.64
CA ILE A 560 18.17 26.18 -4.75
C ILE A 560 19.43 25.53 -4.16
N ASP A 561 19.71 24.27 -4.52
CA ASP A 561 20.80 23.50 -3.91
C ASP A 561 22.16 24.18 -4.07
N ARG A 562 22.47 24.67 -5.29
CA ARG A 562 23.74 25.33 -5.58
C ARG A 562 23.65 26.35 -6.71
N ILE A 563 24.28 27.51 -6.49
CA ILE A 563 24.47 28.57 -7.48
C ILE A 563 25.96 28.82 -7.65
N ASP A 564 26.46 28.61 -8.87
CA ASP A 564 27.80 29.05 -9.24
C ASP A 564 27.72 30.43 -9.88
N THR A 565 28.65 31.33 -9.54
CA THR A 565 28.66 32.69 -10.09
C THR A 565 29.97 33.00 -10.80
N SER A 566 29.91 33.88 -11.80
CA SER A 566 31.05 34.53 -12.45
C SER A 566 30.72 35.98 -12.81
N GLU A 567 31.72 36.79 -13.09
CA GLU A 567 31.57 38.17 -13.57
C GLU A 567 32.25 38.35 -14.92
N ILE A 568 31.49 38.77 -15.93
CA ILE A 568 31.97 39.00 -17.30
C ILE A 568 31.41 40.33 -17.78
N ALA A 569 32.27 41.22 -18.27
CA ALA A 569 31.88 42.52 -18.82
C ALA A 569 30.95 43.39 -17.93
N GLY A 570 31.08 43.27 -16.60
CA GLY A 570 30.26 44.01 -15.64
C GLY A 570 28.88 43.38 -15.36
N GLN A 571 28.52 42.30 -16.05
CA GLN A 571 27.31 41.51 -15.81
C GLN A 571 27.65 40.28 -14.95
N ARG A 572 26.69 39.86 -14.11
CA ARG A 572 26.83 38.64 -13.30
C ARG A 572 26.28 37.44 -14.07
N LEU A 573 27.10 36.42 -14.21
CA LEU A 573 26.73 35.15 -14.82
C LEU A 573 26.46 34.14 -13.71
N PHE A 574 25.43 33.29 -13.84
CA PHE A 574 25.22 32.20 -12.89
C PHE A 574 24.80 30.87 -13.52
N ASN A 575 25.24 29.77 -12.89
CA ASN A 575 24.77 28.42 -13.17
C ASN A 575 23.95 27.90 -11.99
N LEU A 576 22.89 27.14 -12.29
CA LEU A 576 22.08 26.45 -11.30
C LEU A 576 22.31 24.95 -11.37
N LEU A 577 22.54 24.36 -10.20
CA LEU A 577 22.82 22.95 -10.05
C LEU A 577 21.89 22.36 -8.99
N ASP A 578 21.19 21.29 -9.35
CA ASP A 578 20.38 20.49 -8.42
C ASP A 578 20.94 19.06 -8.33
N TYR A 579 21.14 18.55 -7.11
CA TYR A 579 21.75 17.25 -6.87
C TYR A 579 20.73 16.11 -6.89
N LYS A 580 20.98 15.10 -7.73
CA LYS A 580 20.14 13.89 -7.83
C LYS A 580 20.95 12.62 -7.55
N THR A 581 20.36 11.70 -6.78
CA THR A 581 20.94 10.38 -6.44
C THR A 581 20.42 9.25 -7.34
N GLY A 582 19.33 9.48 -8.06
CA GLY A 582 18.69 8.52 -8.97
C GLY A 582 19.40 8.36 -10.32
N ARG A 583 18.78 7.59 -11.22
CA ARG A 583 19.28 7.42 -12.59
C ARG A 583 19.13 8.70 -13.40
N SER A 584 20.09 8.96 -14.31
CA SER A 584 20.01 10.08 -15.22
C SER A 584 18.85 9.95 -16.20
N GLN A 585 18.00 10.97 -16.30
CA GLN A 585 16.96 11.09 -17.33
C GLN A 585 17.30 12.24 -18.29
N SER A 586 16.66 12.32 -19.46
CA SER A 586 16.76 13.49 -20.35
C SER A 586 15.63 14.48 -20.04
N LEU A 587 15.91 15.76 -19.72
CA LEU A 587 14.86 16.79 -19.85
C LEU A 587 14.65 17.08 -21.33
N LYS A 588 13.39 17.24 -21.70
CA LYS A 588 12.98 17.79 -23.00
C LYS A 588 12.17 19.05 -22.73
N SER A 589 12.22 20.02 -23.63
CA SER A 589 11.39 21.25 -23.56
C SER A 589 9.89 20.92 -23.41
N ALA A 590 9.43 19.86 -24.07
CA ALA A 590 8.06 19.33 -23.92
C ALA A 590 7.66 19.06 -22.45
N MET A 591 8.60 18.65 -21.59
CA MET A 591 8.31 18.39 -20.18
C MET A 591 8.01 19.68 -19.39
N VAL A 592 8.57 20.82 -19.81
CA VAL A 592 8.27 22.14 -19.21
C VAL A 592 6.85 22.55 -19.60
N ALA A 593 6.51 22.44 -20.89
CA ALA A 593 5.16 22.70 -21.39
C ALA A 593 4.11 21.81 -20.70
N ASP A 594 4.48 20.55 -20.43
CA ASP A 594 3.66 19.58 -19.71
C ASP A 594 3.57 19.83 -18.20
N GLY A 595 4.46 20.66 -17.65
CA GLY A 595 4.52 21.01 -16.22
C GLY A 595 5.24 19.99 -15.34
N THR A 596 5.87 18.95 -15.89
CA THR A 596 6.60 17.92 -15.14
C THR A 596 8.07 18.26 -14.91
N ALA A 597 8.49 19.49 -15.28
CA ALA A 597 9.86 19.96 -15.26
C ALA A 597 9.93 21.49 -15.06
N LEU A 598 9.35 21.96 -13.96
CA LEU A 598 9.25 23.38 -13.62
C LEU A 598 10.35 23.84 -12.66
N GLN A 599 11.02 22.92 -11.95
CA GLN A 599 11.99 23.25 -10.91
C GLN A 599 13.14 24.15 -11.40
N LEU A 600 13.89 23.72 -12.42
CA LEU A 600 15.04 24.49 -12.92
C LEU A 600 14.64 25.84 -13.57
N PRO A 601 13.60 25.92 -14.42
CA PRO A 601 13.13 27.21 -14.93
C PRO A 601 12.70 28.19 -13.83
N LEU A 602 11.93 27.74 -12.84
CA LEU A 602 11.47 28.61 -11.74
C LEU A 602 12.63 29.04 -10.84
N TYR A 603 13.61 28.16 -10.60
CA TYR A 603 14.82 28.51 -9.86
C TYR A 603 15.69 29.52 -10.62
N ALA A 604 15.74 29.46 -11.95
CA ALA A 604 16.44 30.45 -12.77
C ALA A 604 15.83 31.85 -12.65
N LEU A 605 14.50 31.94 -12.59
CA LEU A 605 13.79 33.19 -12.34
C LEU A 605 14.08 33.73 -10.93
N ALA A 606 13.97 32.87 -9.91
CA ALA A 606 14.26 33.25 -8.53
C ALA A 606 15.72 33.71 -8.35
N ALA A 607 16.69 32.95 -8.87
CA ALA A 607 18.10 33.31 -8.78
C ALA A 607 18.43 34.61 -9.51
N ARG A 608 17.83 34.86 -10.68
CA ARG A 608 17.95 36.13 -11.40
C ARG A 608 17.54 37.29 -10.51
N ASP A 609 16.37 37.22 -9.87
CA ASP A 609 15.84 38.30 -9.03
C ASP A 609 16.68 38.50 -7.77
N LEU A 610 17.14 37.42 -7.14
CA LEU A 610 17.99 37.47 -5.95
C LEU A 610 19.36 38.09 -6.23
N LEU A 611 19.98 37.73 -7.36
CA LEU A 611 21.33 38.16 -7.72
C LEU A 611 21.38 39.55 -8.38
N SER A 612 20.25 40.05 -8.88
CA SER A 612 20.18 41.32 -9.62
C SER A 612 20.19 42.59 -8.75
N ALA A 613 20.42 42.45 -7.44
CA ALA A 613 20.35 43.57 -6.49
C ALA A 613 21.42 44.66 -6.75
N GLU A 614 22.61 44.28 -7.20
CA GLU A 614 23.74 45.21 -7.41
C GLU A 614 24.12 45.36 -8.90
N ARG A 615 23.92 44.30 -9.68
CA ARG A 615 24.30 44.20 -11.10
C ARG A 615 23.34 43.26 -11.79
N GLU A 616 23.09 43.47 -13.08
CA GLU A 616 22.24 42.58 -13.87
C GLU A 616 22.80 41.14 -13.86
N ALA A 617 21.96 40.18 -13.47
CA ALA A 617 22.33 38.78 -13.37
C ALA A 617 21.65 37.96 -14.49
N HIS A 618 22.45 37.21 -15.25
CA HIS A 618 21.96 36.40 -16.36
C HIS A 618 22.21 34.91 -16.11
N PRO A 619 21.18 34.07 -16.28
CA PRO A 619 21.34 32.64 -16.21
C PRO A 619 22.15 32.16 -17.43
N TRP A 620 23.18 31.35 -17.18
CA TRP A 620 23.98 30.73 -18.24
C TRP A 620 23.59 29.28 -18.47
N LEU A 621 23.50 28.52 -17.38
CA LEU A 621 23.24 27.10 -17.40
C LEU A 621 22.32 26.69 -16.25
N ALA A 622 21.40 25.76 -16.51
CA ALA A 622 20.83 24.91 -15.46
C ALA A 622 21.03 23.43 -15.76
N ALA A 623 21.42 22.68 -14.73
CA ALA A 623 21.74 21.26 -14.85
C ALA A 623 21.34 20.47 -13.60
N TYR A 624 21.01 19.20 -13.81
CA TYR A 624 21.01 18.22 -12.72
C TYR A 624 22.40 17.59 -12.62
N TRP A 625 22.87 17.47 -11.38
CA TRP A 625 24.11 16.79 -11.05
C TRP A 625 23.80 15.41 -10.48
N TYR A 626 24.10 14.37 -11.27
CA TYR A 626 23.92 12.98 -10.85
C TYR A 626 25.15 12.49 -10.11
N VAL A 627 25.10 12.55 -8.78
CA VAL A 627 26.26 12.35 -7.90
C VAL A 627 26.76 10.91 -7.95
N ARG A 628 25.84 9.93 -7.92
CA ARG A 628 26.16 8.50 -7.99
C ARG A 628 26.92 8.17 -9.28
N ASP A 629 26.30 8.44 -10.43
CA ASP A 629 26.82 8.11 -11.75
C ASP A 629 26.34 9.15 -12.78
N GLY A 630 27.23 9.63 -13.65
CA GLY A 630 26.86 10.44 -14.83
C GLY A 630 27.17 11.95 -14.76
N GLY A 631 27.47 12.49 -13.57
CA GLY A 631 27.94 13.87 -13.37
C GLY A 631 26.96 14.93 -13.85
N THR A 632 27.48 16.08 -14.30
CA THR A 632 26.65 17.18 -14.78
C THR A 632 26.04 16.91 -16.15
N LYS A 633 24.72 16.78 -16.17
CA LYS A 633 23.94 16.76 -17.40
C LYS A 633 23.34 18.15 -17.59
N SER A 634 24.04 18.97 -18.39
CA SER A 634 23.52 20.24 -18.88
C SER A 634 22.22 19.99 -19.63
N ARG A 635 21.15 20.69 -19.22
CA ARG A 635 19.80 20.44 -19.72
C ARG A 635 19.24 21.66 -20.44
N PHE A 636 19.61 22.86 -20.01
CA PHE A 636 19.23 24.09 -20.66
C PHE A 636 20.41 25.06 -20.69
N GLN A 637 20.73 25.56 -21.88
CA GLN A 637 21.67 26.67 -22.05
C GLN A 637 20.86 27.96 -22.16
N PHE A 638 20.90 28.75 -21.10
CA PHE A 638 20.07 29.93 -20.95
C PHE A 638 20.71 31.20 -21.52
N GLY A 639 22.04 31.25 -21.56
CA GLY A 639 22.80 32.39 -22.05
C GLY A 639 23.80 32.01 -23.15
N GLN A 640 24.09 32.99 -24.00
CA GLN A 640 25.18 32.95 -24.98
C GLN A 640 26.01 34.24 -24.91
N LEU A 641 27.29 34.15 -25.29
CA LEU A 641 28.17 35.31 -25.36
C LEU A 641 28.07 35.93 -26.76
N ALA A 642 27.65 37.19 -26.85
CA ALA A 642 27.57 37.95 -28.09
C ALA A 642 28.24 39.31 -27.91
N ALA A 643 29.32 39.58 -28.65
CA ALA A 643 30.08 40.84 -28.57
C ALA A 643 30.44 41.28 -27.14
N ASP A 644 30.96 40.33 -26.34
CA ASP A 644 31.34 40.49 -24.92
C ASP A 644 30.18 40.78 -23.94
N LEU A 645 28.93 40.75 -24.40
CA LEU A 645 27.72 40.84 -23.55
C LEU A 645 27.04 39.47 -23.43
N ILE A 646 26.34 39.27 -22.31
CA ILE A 646 25.54 38.07 -22.07
C ILE A 646 24.12 38.33 -22.58
N GLU A 647 23.68 37.52 -23.55
CA GLU A 647 22.32 37.60 -24.08
C GLU A 647 21.53 36.31 -23.75
N PRO A 648 20.24 36.43 -23.36
CA PRO A 648 19.38 35.27 -23.18
C PRO A 648 19.12 34.56 -24.52
N THR A 649 19.22 33.23 -24.53
CA THR A 649 18.92 32.43 -25.73
C THR A 649 17.43 32.50 -26.08
N ALA A 650 17.08 32.30 -27.36
CA ALA A 650 15.68 32.20 -27.78
C ALA A 650 14.95 31.04 -27.10
N GLU A 651 15.67 29.94 -26.85
CA GLU A 651 15.17 28.77 -26.11
C GLU A 651 14.79 29.14 -24.67
N TRP A 652 15.62 29.93 -23.97
CA TRP A 652 15.28 30.40 -22.62
C TRP A 652 14.01 31.24 -22.59
N LYS A 653 13.86 32.22 -23.49
CA LYS A 653 12.67 33.06 -23.54
C LYS A 653 11.39 32.23 -23.73
N ALA A 654 11.46 31.19 -24.57
CA ALA A 654 10.34 30.27 -24.76
C ALA A 654 10.05 29.43 -23.51
N ILE A 655 11.08 28.90 -22.84
CA ILE A 655 10.96 28.12 -21.61
C ILE A 655 10.38 28.96 -20.46
N GLU A 656 10.86 30.20 -20.30
CA GLU A 656 10.37 31.16 -19.30
C GLU A 656 8.87 31.39 -19.48
N GLN A 657 8.43 31.69 -20.71
CA GLN A 657 7.02 31.90 -21.02
C GLN A 657 6.18 30.64 -20.78
N GLN A 658 6.64 29.47 -21.26
CA GLN A 658 5.94 28.19 -21.09
C GLN A 658 5.80 27.80 -19.62
N ALA A 659 6.85 27.99 -18.82
CA ALA A 659 6.81 27.68 -17.40
C ALA A 659 5.78 28.54 -16.67
N VAL A 660 5.79 29.87 -16.90
CA VAL A 660 4.84 30.80 -16.27
C VAL A 660 3.39 30.47 -16.65
N GLU A 661 3.11 30.29 -17.96
CA GLU A 661 1.76 29.95 -18.42
C GLU A 661 1.29 28.61 -17.84
N ARG A 662 2.18 27.61 -17.78
CA ARG A 662 1.84 26.28 -17.27
C ARG A 662 1.55 26.29 -15.77
N VAL A 663 2.30 27.06 -14.98
CA VAL A 663 2.02 27.26 -13.55
C VAL A 663 0.62 27.84 -13.36
N GLY A 664 0.25 28.85 -14.15
CA GLY A 664 -1.10 29.44 -14.11
C GLY A 664 -2.20 28.40 -14.38
N LYS A 665 -2.05 27.59 -15.44
CA LYS A 665 -3.01 26.51 -15.77
C LYS A 665 -3.13 25.47 -14.65
N ILE A 666 -2.02 25.06 -14.05
CA ILE A 666 -2.01 24.08 -12.94
C ILE A 666 -2.75 24.63 -11.72
N VAL A 667 -2.45 25.86 -11.30
CA VAL A 667 -3.07 26.47 -10.11
C VAL A 667 -4.56 26.72 -10.34
N ALA A 668 -4.95 27.14 -11.54
CA ALA A 668 -6.34 27.32 -11.91
C ALA A 668 -7.14 25.99 -11.84
N GLY A 669 -6.64 24.91 -12.44
CA GLY A 669 -7.31 23.60 -12.41
C GLY A 669 -7.42 23.03 -10.99
N LEU A 670 -6.37 23.19 -10.18
CA LEU A 670 -6.37 22.78 -8.79
C LEU A 670 -7.45 23.51 -7.98
N ARG A 671 -7.56 24.83 -8.12
CA ARG A 671 -8.59 25.63 -7.44
C ARG A 671 -10.00 25.36 -7.95
N ALA A 672 -10.13 24.94 -9.22
CA ALA A 672 -11.38 24.48 -9.80
C ALA A 672 -11.80 23.07 -9.33
N GLY A 673 -10.98 22.40 -8.50
CA GLY A 673 -11.28 21.07 -7.98
C GLY A 673 -11.00 19.94 -8.96
N GLU A 674 -10.12 20.15 -9.93
CA GLU A 674 -9.76 19.17 -10.95
C GLU A 674 -8.63 18.26 -10.45
N PHE A 675 -8.96 17.07 -9.98
CA PHE A 675 -8.01 16.04 -9.57
C PHE A 675 -8.26 14.70 -10.28
N PRO A 676 -8.32 14.68 -11.62
CA PRO A 676 -8.70 13.51 -12.36
C PRO A 676 -7.80 12.30 -12.07
N MET A 677 -8.39 11.11 -12.10
CA MET A 677 -7.69 9.82 -12.04
C MET A 677 -6.90 9.57 -13.34
N ALA A 678 -5.89 10.39 -13.57
CA ALA A 678 -5.00 10.36 -14.71
C ALA A 678 -3.54 10.44 -14.24
N CYS A 679 -2.69 9.59 -14.80
CA CYS A 679 -1.26 9.63 -14.54
C CYS A 679 -0.52 9.43 -15.85
N ARG A 680 0.53 10.24 -16.06
CA ARG A 680 1.38 10.19 -17.26
C ARG A 680 2.15 8.88 -17.39
N ASP A 681 2.48 8.24 -16.27
CA ASP A 681 3.14 6.94 -16.26
C ASP A 681 2.10 5.80 -16.36
N LEU A 682 2.16 5.03 -17.44
CA LEU A 682 1.30 3.87 -17.65
C LEU A 682 1.52 2.77 -16.60
N GLN A 683 2.70 2.72 -15.97
CA GLN A 683 3.04 1.77 -14.91
C GLN A 683 2.90 2.33 -13.49
N CYS A 684 2.19 3.46 -13.33
CA CYS A 684 2.07 4.15 -12.05
C CYS A 684 1.52 3.30 -10.90
N THR A 685 0.79 2.21 -11.16
CA THR A 685 0.22 1.34 -10.11
C THR A 685 1.24 0.38 -9.49
N SER A 686 2.45 0.26 -10.04
CA SER A 686 3.49 -0.62 -9.51
C SER A 686 3.95 -0.21 -8.11
N GLN A 687 4.22 1.09 -7.90
CA GLN A 687 4.83 1.62 -6.68
C GLN A 687 4.03 2.77 -6.04
N CYS A 688 2.83 3.08 -6.53
CA CYS A 688 2.00 4.13 -5.94
C CYS A 688 1.24 3.63 -4.71
N ASP A 689 1.39 4.32 -3.59
CA ASP A 689 0.70 4.03 -2.33
C ASP A 689 -0.84 4.11 -2.44
N PHE A 690 -1.34 4.90 -3.39
CA PHE A 690 -2.78 5.11 -3.60
C PHE A 690 -3.38 4.19 -4.69
N ARG A 691 -2.63 3.18 -5.15
CA ARG A 691 -3.08 2.28 -6.25
C ARG A 691 -4.39 1.56 -5.97
N THR A 692 -4.67 1.24 -4.70
CA THR A 692 -5.89 0.54 -4.26
C THR A 692 -7.12 1.45 -4.24
N VAL A 693 -6.93 2.78 -4.26
CA VAL A 693 -8.01 3.78 -4.19
C VAL A 693 -8.25 4.47 -5.54
N CYS A 694 -7.19 4.73 -6.30
CA CYS A 694 -7.22 5.56 -7.52
C CYS A 694 -8.07 4.99 -8.68
N ARG A 695 -8.20 3.66 -8.80
CA ARG A 695 -8.98 3.00 -9.89
C ARG A 695 -8.65 3.46 -11.33
N VAL A 696 -7.45 4.00 -11.57
CA VAL A 696 -6.98 4.52 -12.88
C VAL A 696 -7.15 3.55 -14.07
N HIS A 697 -7.24 2.24 -13.80
CA HIS A 697 -7.51 1.24 -14.85
C HIS A 697 -8.87 1.46 -15.53
N GLN A 698 -9.89 1.96 -14.79
CA GLN A 698 -11.22 2.23 -15.34
C GLN A 698 -11.19 3.41 -16.33
N THR A 699 -10.53 4.50 -15.96
CA THR A 699 -10.41 5.69 -16.82
C THR A 699 -9.56 5.43 -18.05
N ARG A 700 -8.52 4.60 -17.93
CA ARG A 700 -7.67 4.16 -19.05
C ARG A 700 -8.41 3.25 -20.03
N ALA A 701 -9.26 2.36 -19.56
CA ALA A 701 -10.06 1.49 -20.42
C ALA A 701 -11.04 2.27 -21.31
N LEU A 702 -11.41 3.48 -20.89
CA LEU A 702 -12.24 4.41 -21.66
C LEU A 702 -11.42 5.45 -22.45
N GLU A 703 -10.10 5.33 -22.48
CA GLU A 703 -9.18 6.22 -23.21
C GLU A 703 -9.32 7.72 -22.83
N LYS A 704 -9.80 8.04 -21.63
CA LYS A 704 -9.93 9.42 -21.14
C LYS A 704 -8.55 10.08 -21.03
N GLN A 705 -8.40 11.28 -21.59
CA GLN A 705 -7.12 12.02 -21.60
C GLN A 705 -7.16 13.27 -20.71
N TRP A 706 -6.06 13.51 -20.00
CA TRP A 706 -5.88 14.71 -19.17
C TRP A 706 -4.48 15.32 -19.38
N PRO A 707 -4.38 16.64 -19.63
CA PRO A 707 -5.47 17.57 -19.94
C PRO A 707 -6.23 17.14 -21.22
N PRO A 708 -7.51 17.53 -21.40
CA PRO A 708 -8.24 17.19 -22.61
C PRO A 708 -7.55 17.77 -23.84
N PRO A 709 -7.58 17.08 -25.00
CA PRO A 709 -7.06 17.62 -26.23
C PRO A 709 -7.77 18.95 -26.56
N ALA A 710 -7.03 19.92 -27.11
CA ALA A 710 -7.63 21.16 -27.58
C ALA A 710 -8.72 20.83 -28.61
N PRO A 711 -9.89 21.49 -28.56
CA PRO A 711 -10.88 21.32 -29.62
C PRO A 711 -10.22 21.66 -30.97
N PRO A 712 -10.54 20.94 -32.06
CA PRO A 712 -10.02 21.29 -33.37
C PRO A 712 -10.39 22.75 -33.65
N ASP A 713 -9.41 23.55 -34.09
CA ASP A 713 -9.61 24.95 -34.48
C ASP A 713 -10.86 25.03 -35.35
N GLN A 714 -11.90 25.69 -34.84
CA GLN A 714 -13.04 26.04 -35.67
C GLN A 714 -12.52 27.11 -36.62
N ASP A 715 -12.14 26.69 -37.83
CA ASP A 715 -11.74 27.56 -38.92
C ASP A 715 -12.69 28.77 -38.98
N GLU A 716 -12.10 29.95 -38.77
CA GLU A 716 -12.64 31.23 -39.20
C GLU A 716 -12.84 31.20 -40.72
N SER A 717 -13.98 30.66 -41.20
CA SER A 717 -14.51 31.00 -42.52
C SER A 717 -15.97 30.55 -42.68
N THR A 718 -16.90 31.33 -42.16
CA THR A 718 -18.21 31.56 -42.82
C THR A 718 -18.77 32.89 -42.32
N ALA A 719 -18.15 33.97 -42.77
CA ALA A 719 -18.82 35.25 -42.92
C ALA A 719 -18.72 35.62 -44.41
N GLU A 720 -19.89 35.82 -45.01
CA GLU A 720 -20.13 36.62 -46.21
C GLU A 720 -19.72 36.00 -47.55
N ASP A 721 -20.73 35.52 -48.29
CA ASP A 721 -21.01 36.05 -49.62
C ASP A 721 -22.52 35.88 -49.90
N ASP A 722 -23.25 36.99 -49.79
CA ASP A 722 -24.51 37.24 -50.50
C ASP A 722 -24.14 37.64 -51.94
N ASP A 723 -24.55 36.84 -52.93
CA ASP A 723 -25.07 37.28 -54.24
C ASP A 723 -25.80 36.12 -54.96
#